data_AF-A0A952LIY9-F1
#
_entry.id   AF-A0A952LIY9-F1
#
_cell.length_a   1.000
_cell.length_b   1.000
_cell.length_c   1.000
_cell.angle_alpha   90.00
_cell.angle_beta   90.00
_cell.angle_gamma   90.00
#
_symmetry.space_group_name_H-M   'P 1'
#
loop_
_entity.id
_entity.type
_entity.pdbx_description
1 polymer ?
#
loop_
_entity_poly.entity_id
_entity_poly.type
_entity_poly.pdbx_seq_one_letter_code
_entity_poly.pdbx_strand_id
1 'polypeptide(L)'
;MEVLSGNASEPERARRKQDLSPGDIRTLDWSSRPGDILLYPHSPLALVDVFGSEKGVFDLLPLEDENNAEPPSAHTDEPTGSVISLQSRKGRTQRKRANLLTCHSPEELSTKCKRALISNALVKQPGQKRLFIVTGFLKWKANEKAKFPIRSPLLFYPVILVNKRHNQSPTIATRDTHSDAPAELSKLYEVRLDSNHPESNSDLTMHCQRQWGITLPEFRTELPLQDYFAQVAEAIGSTEGVELEFDIALGTAAPPTGEPLRRSEAQAQLPELPKNFAAPLAMAIAKDKDLKELCAVLNLMDDFNNRDINLDETSLSKKNLSQLRELSKKLKALGLEHLDFDTLLKTTSSVAANINIVKSILGGKLINDILQNPEITALHLIRLGGVIELVDKFPMQLSEYRHADLCYQATPGLLRRARHQARLIEDEFAALEEYFVLDKIPTKQQLLSLIDELGHTEHDTDIVDADYFNARRLFMDFSVEAPTTLTTEHRRQLGQLAKVMRFRELFVNNTEYRMALGPGYRGLRTAWDQLEQMTDYSQELSAVLESEKHAARAIAQWDEFRTTYINELETLHNTSDALQGLLRISGKRWQHSPVQALVRHCQSVGENLIALLDHYGPIESHGSKTPAAVLAQFTGNSEKDGRVEFCVGEAQAQIAEISNTQNLSREAVVETLSWLKSASNTAAELSLDIDEILHHLNIA
;
A
#
# COMPACT_ATOMS: atom_id res chain seq x y z
N MET A 1 11.02 -5.85 -8.64
CA MET A 1 10.38 -5.15 -7.51
C MET A 1 11.43 -4.20 -6.93
N GLU A 2 11.51 -2.97 -7.44
CA GLU A 2 12.51 -2.00 -6.95
C GLU A 2 11.98 -1.34 -5.67
N VAL A 3 12.49 -1.82 -4.54
CA VAL A 3 12.29 -1.18 -3.24
C VAL A 3 13.27 -0.02 -3.18
N LEU A 4 12.76 1.19 -3.42
CA LEU A 4 13.51 2.44 -3.24
C LEU A 4 13.94 2.56 -1.77
N SER A 5 15.22 2.33 -1.52
CA SER A 5 15.92 2.60 -0.26
C SER A 5 16.03 4.11 -0.05
N GLY A 6 15.05 4.69 0.64
CA GLY A 6 15.08 6.08 1.08
C GLY A 6 16.08 6.28 2.21
N ASN A 7 17.08 7.15 1.98
CA ASN A 7 18.00 7.65 3.01
C ASN A 7 17.22 8.21 4.21
N ALA A 8 17.55 7.68 5.38
CA ALA A 8 17.04 8.12 6.67
C ALA A 8 17.53 9.54 6.98
N SER A 9 16.68 10.54 6.71
CA SER A 9 16.76 11.85 7.34
C SER A 9 15.61 11.96 8.36
N GLU A 10 16.00 12.17 9.62
CA GLU A 10 15.27 12.54 10.84
C GLU A 10 13.78 12.13 11.01
N PRO A 11 13.42 11.43 12.11
CA PRO A 11 12.16 10.69 12.19
C PRO A 11 10.96 11.55 12.61
N GLU A 12 9.85 11.33 11.89
CA GLU A 12 8.42 11.31 12.27
C GLU A 12 7.76 12.42 13.12
N ARG A 13 8.43 13.06 14.09
CA ARG A 13 7.82 14.12 14.92
C ARG A 13 7.76 15.48 14.21
N ALA A 14 8.72 15.79 13.35
CA ALA A 14 8.70 17.04 12.57
C ALA A 14 7.54 17.07 11.54
N ARG A 15 7.16 15.92 10.98
CA ARG A 15 6.03 15.83 10.04
C ARG A 15 4.66 16.02 10.71
N ARG A 16 4.44 15.42 11.88
CA ARG A 16 3.19 15.63 12.65
C ARG A 16 2.99 17.08 13.09
N LYS A 17 4.08 17.82 13.33
CA LYS A 17 4.01 19.25 13.69
C LYS A 17 3.60 20.15 12.52
N GLN A 18 3.95 19.78 11.28
CA GLN A 18 3.45 20.47 10.08
C GLN A 18 1.96 20.21 9.83
N ASP A 19 1.47 19.01 10.17
CA ASP A 19 0.06 18.62 10.01
C ASP A 19 -0.91 19.27 11.01
N LEU A 20 -0.40 19.90 12.07
CA LEU A 20 -1.18 20.58 13.11
C LEU A 20 -0.97 22.10 13.09
N SER A 21 -0.30 22.64 12.07
CA SER A 21 -0.09 24.09 12.00
C SER A 21 -1.44 24.81 11.92
N PRO A 22 -1.68 25.88 12.71
CA PRO A 22 -2.96 26.61 12.76
C PRO A 22 -3.37 27.30 11.45
N GLY A 23 -2.61 27.12 10.36
CA GLY A 23 -2.97 27.47 9.00
C GLY A 23 -3.65 26.35 8.20
N ASP A 24 -4.06 25.25 8.84
CA ASP A 24 -4.71 24.09 8.17
C ASP A 24 -6.20 24.28 7.85
N ILE A 25 -6.71 25.52 7.86
CA ILE A 25 -8.07 25.87 7.42
C ILE A 25 -8.11 25.91 5.89
N ARG A 26 -7.82 24.76 5.26
CA ARG A 26 -7.91 24.58 3.80
C ARG A 26 -9.34 24.77 3.30
N THR A 27 -10.32 24.71 4.20
CA THR A 27 -11.71 25.08 3.94
C THR A 27 -11.86 26.56 3.62
N LEU A 28 -11.02 27.46 4.13
CA LEU A 28 -11.11 28.91 3.85
C LEU A 28 -10.08 29.41 2.82
N ASP A 29 -8.94 28.74 2.67
CA ASP A 29 -7.94 29.12 1.67
C ASP A 29 -7.34 27.89 0.97
N TRP A 30 -7.85 27.61 -0.22
CA TRP A 30 -7.36 26.59 -1.13
C TRP A 30 -6.21 27.12 -1.96
N SER A 31 -5.07 27.29 -1.32
CA SER A 31 -3.79 27.62 -1.96
C SER A 31 -3.04 26.35 -2.39
N SER A 32 -2.20 26.47 -3.43
CA SER A 32 -1.39 25.38 -3.96
C SER A 32 -0.39 24.87 -2.93
N ARG A 33 -0.63 23.69 -2.35
CA ARG A 33 0.35 23.01 -1.49
C ARG A 33 1.24 22.09 -2.32
N PRO A 34 2.46 21.74 -1.83
CA PRO A 34 3.36 20.82 -2.54
C PRO A 34 2.73 19.46 -2.89
N GLY A 35 1.72 19.00 -2.13
CA GLY A 35 0.99 17.76 -2.36
C GLY A 35 -0.21 17.85 -3.30
N ASP A 36 -0.59 19.05 -3.73
CA ASP A 36 -1.78 19.25 -4.57
C ASP A 36 -1.51 18.94 -6.03
N ILE A 37 -2.54 18.43 -6.70
CA ILE A 37 -2.53 18.16 -8.13
C ILE A 37 -3.29 19.32 -8.79
N LEU A 38 -2.53 20.33 -9.21
CA LEU A 38 -3.05 21.43 -10.02
C LEU A 38 -3.64 20.91 -11.32
N LEU A 39 -4.90 21.26 -11.55
CA LEU A 39 -5.66 20.93 -12.75
C LEU A 39 -5.72 22.18 -13.64
N TYR A 40 -5.83 21.97 -14.95
CA TYR A 40 -6.27 23.06 -15.83
C TYR A 40 -7.70 23.47 -15.48
N PRO A 41 -8.09 24.72 -15.74
CA PRO A 41 -9.45 25.19 -15.46
C PRO A 41 -10.46 24.36 -16.27
N HIS A 42 -11.20 23.51 -15.57
CA HIS A 42 -12.36 22.82 -16.09
C HIS A 42 -13.58 23.37 -15.36
N SER A 43 -14.60 23.76 -16.13
CA SER A 43 -15.86 24.15 -15.52
C SER A 43 -16.51 22.92 -14.87
N PRO A 44 -16.89 22.98 -13.58
CA PRO A 44 -17.63 21.89 -12.94
C PRO A 44 -18.95 21.60 -13.66
N LEU A 45 -19.53 22.59 -14.35
CA LEU A 45 -20.73 22.44 -15.17
C LEU A 45 -20.54 21.51 -16.38
N ALA A 46 -19.33 21.43 -16.93
CA ALA A 46 -19.01 20.52 -18.02
C ALA A 46 -18.89 19.05 -17.56
N LEU A 47 -18.76 18.83 -16.25
CA LEU A 47 -18.52 17.54 -15.62
C LEU A 47 -19.72 17.06 -14.76
N VAL A 48 -20.86 17.76 -14.84
CA VAL A 48 -22.06 17.47 -14.03
C VAL A 48 -22.52 16.03 -14.16
N ASP A 49 -22.51 15.47 -15.37
CA ASP A 49 -22.92 14.09 -15.60
C ASP A 49 -22.03 13.09 -14.84
N VAL A 50 -20.73 13.39 -14.73
CA VAL A 50 -19.76 12.53 -14.03
C VAL A 50 -19.89 12.70 -12.51
N PHE A 51 -20.05 13.94 -12.02
CA PHE A 51 -20.28 14.23 -10.60
C PHE A 51 -21.60 13.66 -10.07
N GLY A 52 -22.64 13.61 -10.90
CA GLY A 52 -23.93 13.00 -10.55
C GLY A 52 -23.91 11.47 -10.55
N SER A 53 -22.88 10.84 -11.12
CA SER A 53 -22.76 9.39 -11.17
C SER A 53 -22.20 8.82 -9.87
N GLU A 54 -22.87 7.81 -9.30
CA GLU A 54 -22.45 7.08 -8.07
C GLU A 54 -21.00 6.56 -8.14
N LYS A 55 -20.49 6.31 -9.35
CA LYS A 55 -19.12 5.84 -9.61
C LYS A 55 -18.45 6.65 -10.71
N GLY A 56 -18.59 7.98 -10.66
CA GLY A 56 -17.91 8.86 -11.60
C GLY A 56 -16.39 8.65 -11.57
N VAL A 57 -15.79 8.59 -12.76
CA VAL A 57 -14.36 8.29 -12.95
C VAL A 57 -13.68 9.43 -13.71
N PHE A 58 -12.52 9.86 -13.21
CA PHE A 58 -11.69 10.87 -13.84
C PHE A 58 -10.31 10.30 -14.16
N ASP A 59 -9.90 10.36 -15.42
CA ASP A 59 -8.53 10.03 -15.81
C ASP A 59 -7.63 11.26 -15.67
N LEU A 60 -6.57 11.16 -14.87
CA LEU A 60 -5.59 12.24 -14.75
C LEU A 60 -4.60 12.14 -15.91
N LEU A 61 -4.59 13.14 -16.78
CA LEU A 61 -3.70 13.21 -17.93
C LEU A 61 -2.70 14.37 -17.75
N PRO A 62 -1.39 14.14 -17.93
CA PRO A 62 -0.43 15.23 -18.04
C PRO A 62 -0.69 16.02 -19.31
N LEU A 63 -0.35 17.32 -19.32
CA LEU A 63 -0.31 18.09 -20.56
C LEU A 63 0.80 17.52 -21.45
N GLU A 64 0.47 17.19 -22.69
CA GLU A 64 1.48 16.89 -23.71
C GLU A 64 2.11 18.23 -24.15
N ASP A 65 3.44 18.30 -24.21
CA ASP A 65 4.20 19.55 -24.43
C ASP A 65 3.56 20.43 -25.52
N GLU A 66 3.27 21.69 -25.17
CA GLU A 66 2.59 22.69 -26.01
C GLU A 66 3.24 22.91 -27.39
N ASN A 67 4.47 22.43 -27.59
CA ASN A 67 5.17 22.50 -28.88
C ASN A 67 4.53 21.65 -30.00
N ASN A 68 3.57 20.77 -29.69
CA ASN A 68 2.84 19.97 -30.68
C ASN A 68 1.31 20.12 -30.63
N ALA A 69 0.76 20.97 -29.75
CA ALA A 69 -0.67 21.08 -29.55
C ALA A 69 -1.18 22.45 -30.02
N GLU A 70 -1.75 22.50 -31.23
CA GLU A 70 -2.88 23.41 -31.45
C GLU A 70 -3.94 23.11 -30.36
N PRO A 71 -4.57 24.14 -29.76
CA PRO A 71 -5.59 23.92 -28.74
C PRO A 71 -6.61 22.92 -29.29
N PRO A 72 -6.97 21.85 -28.56
CA PRO A 72 -7.83 20.80 -29.08
C PRO A 72 -9.13 21.43 -29.53
N SER A 73 -9.28 21.60 -30.85
CA SER A 73 -10.54 21.93 -31.48
C SER A 73 -11.50 20.83 -31.05
N ALA A 74 -12.52 21.20 -30.27
CA ALA A 74 -13.62 20.30 -29.96
C ALA A 74 -13.99 19.56 -31.25
N HIS A 75 -13.85 18.23 -31.26
CA HIS A 75 -14.14 17.38 -32.41
C HIS A 75 -15.39 17.90 -33.15
N THR A 76 -15.14 18.57 -34.27
CA THR A 76 -16.14 18.96 -35.25
C THR A 76 -16.44 17.72 -36.07
N ASP A 77 -17.50 17.01 -35.67
CA ASP A 77 -18.40 16.45 -36.68
C ASP A 77 -18.89 17.65 -37.52
N GLU A 78 -18.77 17.57 -38.84
CA GLU A 78 -19.10 18.65 -39.76
C GLU A 78 -20.52 19.22 -39.52
N PRO A 79 -20.68 20.54 -39.40
CA PRO A 79 -21.98 21.16 -39.19
C PRO A 79 -22.63 21.47 -40.53
N THR A 80 -23.56 20.61 -40.96
CA THR A 80 -24.62 21.04 -41.88
C THR A 80 -25.77 21.65 -41.05
N GLY A 81 -25.72 22.97 -40.94
CA GLY A 81 -26.75 23.93 -40.53
C GLY A 81 -27.98 23.44 -39.75
N SER A 82 -28.01 23.71 -38.45
CA SER A 82 -29.13 24.41 -37.78
C SER A 82 -28.74 24.82 -36.36
N VAL A 83 -29.15 26.01 -35.95
CA VAL A 83 -29.00 26.50 -34.57
C VAL A 83 -29.88 25.64 -33.67
N ILE A 84 -29.28 24.66 -32.98
CA ILE A 84 -30.01 23.79 -32.06
C ILE A 84 -30.17 24.51 -30.71
N SER A 85 -31.42 24.86 -30.42
CA SER A 85 -31.89 25.39 -29.12
C SER A 85 -31.45 24.53 -27.94
N LEU A 86 -31.05 25.19 -26.84
CA LEU A 86 -30.68 24.60 -25.53
C LEU A 86 -31.73 23.63 -24.95
N GLN A 87 -32.97 23.63 -25.46
CA GLN A 87 -34.07 22.80 -24.97
C GLN A 87 -34.10 21.36 -25.54
N SER A 88 -33.31 21.02 -26.57
CA SER A 88 -33.33 19.67 -27.18
C SER A 88 -32.34 18.65 -26.57
N ARG A 89 -31.61 18.99 -25.51
CA ARG A 89 -30.60 18.12 -24.87
C ARG A 89 -31.14 16.97 -23.98
N LYS A 90 -32.42 16.59 -24.10
CA LYS A 90 -33.07 15.59 -23.21
C LYS A 90 -32.70 14.11 -23.44
N GLY A 91 -31.63 13.79 -24.17
CA GLY A 91 -31.29 12.40 -24.51
C GLY A 91 -29.80 12.02 -24.46
N ARG A 92 -28.91 12.84 -23.90
CA ARG A 92 -27.50 12.44 -23.77
C ARG A 92 -27.36 11.34 -22.71
N THR A 93 -26.73 10.24 -23.09
CA THR A 93 -26.31 9.19 -22.17
C THR A 93 -25.40 9.80 -21.10
N GLN A 94 -25.72 9.57 -19.83
CA GLN A 94 -24.95 10.09 -18.70
C GLN A 94 -23.50 9.60 -18.82
N ARG A 95 -22.57 10.53 -19.01
CA ARG A 95 -21.14 10.24 -19.05
C ARG A 95 -20.69 9.85 -17.66
N LYS A 96 -20.19 8.62 -17.50
CA LYS A 96 -19.61 8.14 -16.22
C LYS A 96 -18.12 8.42 -16.09
N ARG A 97 -17.48 8.89 -17.17
CA ARG A 97 -16.02 9.05 -17.26
C ARG A 97 -15.65 10.36 -17.96
N ALA A 98 -14.64 11.06 -17.44
CA ALA A 98 -14.04 12.23 -18.06
C ALA A 98 -12.53 12.27 -17.86
N ASN A 99 -11.85 13.11 -18.62
CA ASN A 99 -10.41 13.36 -18.48
C ASN A 99 -10.19 14.67 -17.72
N LEU A 100 -9.24 14.68 -16.80
CA LEU A 100 -8.77 15.86 -16.08
C LEU A 100 -7.33 16.13 -16.50
N LEU A 101 -7.13 17.25 -17.19
CA LEU A 101 -5.82 17.71 -17.60
C LEU A 101 -5.10 18.36 -16.41
N THR A 102 -3.84 18.00 -16.20
CA THR A 102 -3.00 18.55 -15.13
C THR A 102 -1.86 19.38 -15.71
N CYS A 103 -1.41 20.41 -15.00
CA CYS A 103 -0.25 21.22 -15.43
C CYS A 103 1.10 20.58 -15.09
N HIS A 104 1.12 19.35 -14.58
CA HIS A 104 2.33 18.65 -14.17
C HIS A 104 2.83 17.78 -15.33
N SER A 105 4.14 17.66 -15.44
CA SER A 105 4.75 16.66 -16.32
C SER A 105 4.35 15.23 -15.87
N PRO A 106 4.47 14.21 -16.73
CA PRO A 106 4.15 12.83 -16.35
C PRO A 106 4.90 12.34 -15.09
N GLU A 107 6.15 12.76 -14.92
CA GLU A 107 7.00 12.39 -13.78
C GLU A 107 6.59 13.12 -12.49
N GLU A 108 6.30 14.41 -12.60
CA GLU A 108 5.81 15.24 -11.49
C GLU A 108 4.43 14.77 -11.03
N LEU A 109 3.53 14.46 -11.97
CA LEU A 109 2.21 13.92 -11.70
C LEU A 109 2.34 12.58 -10.97
N SER A 110 3.23 11.67 -11.42
CA SER A 110 3.46 10.41 -10.73
C SER A 110 3.97 10.61 -9.29
N THR A 111 4.89 11.55 -9.10
CA THR A 111 5.45 11.87 -7.78
C THR A 111 4.38 12.45 -6.85
N LYS A 112 3.55 13.38 -7.35
CA LYS A 112 2.44 13.97 -6.59
C LYS A 112 1.35 12.95 -6.27
N CYS A 113 0.95 12.11 -7.23
CA CYS A 113 0.00 11.03 -7.00
C CYS A 113 0.49 10.02 -5.95
N LYS A 114 1.76 9.62 -6.01
CA LYS A 114 2.37 8.75 -4.97
C LYS A 114 2.34 9.42 -3.61
N ARG A 115 2.67 10.70 -3.52
CA ARG A 115 2.63 11.46 -2.27
C ARG A 115 1.20 11.57 -1.72
N ALA A 116 0.21 11.82 -2.59
CA ALA A 116 -1.20 11.85 -2.21
C ALA A 116 -1.68 10.48 -1.70
N LEU A 117 -1.30 9.38 -2.37
CA LEU A 117 -1.60 8.01 -1.92
C LEU A 117 -0.98 7.70 -0.54
N ILE A 118 0.29 8.03 -0.34
CA ILE A 118 0.98 7.84 0.94
C ILE A 118 0.32 8.68 2.03
N SER A 119 0.02 9.95 1.73
CA SER A 119 -0.67 10.85 2.67
C SER A 119 -2.03 10.29 3.06
N ASN A 120 -2.80 9.73 2.12
CA ASN A 120 -4.11 9.15 2.38
C ASN A 120 -4.00 7.84 3.20
N ALA A 121 -3.01 6.99 2.90
CA ALA A 121 -2.77 5.74 3.62
C ALA A 121 -2.26 5.93 5.06
N LEU A 122 -1.55 7.03 5.35
CA LEU A 122 -1.03 7.33 6.69
C LEU A 122 -2.06 7.91 7.66
N VAL A 123 -3.23 8.34 7.15
CA VAL A 123 -4.33 8.84 7.98
C VAL A 123 -5.02 7.65 8.63
N LYS A 124 -4.52 7.24 9.81
CA LYS A 124 -5.02 6.08 10.56
C LYS A 124 -6.33 6.36 11.31
N GLN A 125 -6.71 7.62 11.50
CA GLN A 125 -7.95 7.99 12.19
C GLN A 125 -8.99 8.51 11.19
N PRO A 126 -10.20 7.93 11.15
CA PRO A 126 -11.28 8.49 10.35
C PRO A 126 -11.51 9.95 10.75
N GLY A 127 -11.43 10.86 9.78
CA GLY A 127 -11.74 12.29 9.96
C GLY A 127 -10.57 13.27 9.96
N GLN A 128 -9.31 12.84 9.82
CA GLN A 128 -8.20 13.80 9.84
C GLN A 128 -7.91 14.46 8.48
N LYS A 129 -7.68 13.70 7.40
CA LYS A 129 -7.48 14.23 6.04
C LYS A 129 -7.96 13.21 5.00
N ARG A 130 -8.71 13.65 3.98
CA ARG A 130 -9.15 12.85 2.82
C ARG A 130 -8.78 13.57 1.53
N LEU A 131 -8.67 12.82 0.42
CA LEU A 131 -8.49 13.40 -0.90
C LEU A 131 -9.85 13.85 -1.44
N PHE A 132 -9.93 15.09 -1.93
CA PHE A 132 -11.15 15.67 -2.48
C PHE A 132 -10.90 16.24 -3.88
N ILE A 133 -11.90 16.08 -4.76
CA ILE A 133 -12.10 17.01 -5.87
C ILE A 133 -12.99 18.12 -5.33
N VAL A 134 -12.48 19.35 -5.31
CA VAL A 134 -13.28 20.52 -4.95
C VAL A 134 -13.82 21.20 -6.20
N THR A 135 -15.03 21.75 -6.13
CA THR A 135 -15.70 22.39 -7.27
C THR A 135 -16.32 23.72 -6.86
N GLY A 136 -16.08 24.75 -7.68
CA GLY A 136 -16.57 26.11 -7.45
C GLY A 136 -15.82 26.79 -6.31
N PHE A 137 -15.46 28.05 -6.48
CA PHE A 137 -14.72 28.83 -5.48
C PHE A 137 -15.36 30.19 -5.26
N LEU A 138 -15.43 30.63 -4.01
CA LEU A 138 -15.56 32.04 -3.68
C LEU A 138 -14.17 32.64 -3.55
N LYS A 139 -13.96 33.76 -4.22
CA LYS A 139 -12.69 34.47 -4.27
C LYS A 139 -12.85 35.87 -3.71
N TRP A 140 -11.97 36.25 -2.78
CA TRP A 140 -11.95 37.59 -2.20
C TRP A 140 -10.54 37.99 -1.77
N LYS A 141 -10.32 39.27 -1.48
CA LYS A 141 -9.07 39.75 -0.88
C LYS A 141 -9.28 39.91 0.62
N ALA A 142 -8.45 39.25 1.44
CA ALA A 142 -8.51 39.42 2.90
C ALA A 142 -8.36 40.88 3.34
N ASN A 143 -7.50 41.63 2.65
CA ASN A 143 -7.28 43.06 2.83
C ASN A 143 -6.91 43.66 1.46
N GLU A 144 -7.12 44.97 1.25
CA GLU A 144 -6.73 45.66 0.00
C GLU A 144 -5.25 45.47 -0.36
N LYS A 145 -4.40 45.28 0.65
CA LYS A 145 -2.95 45.06 0.52
C LYS A 145 -2.55 43.60 0.26
N ALA A 146 -3.48 42.65 0.33
CA ALA A 146 -3.18 41.24 0.11
C ALA A 146 -2.77 41.03 -1.35
N LYS A 147 -1.56 40.48 -1.55
CA LYS A 147 -0.98 40.26 -2.88
C LYS A 147 -1.76 39.24 -3.71
N PHE A 148 -2.36 38.26 -3.04
CA PHE A 148 -3.11 37.18 -3.68
C PHE A 148 -4.52 37.12 -3.09
N PRO A 149 -5.54 36.91 -3.93
CA PRO A 149 -6.88 36.66 -3.44
C PRO A 149 -6.94 35.28 -2.80
N ILE A 150 -7.71 35.18 -1.71
CA ILE A 150 -8.09 33.93 -1.06
C ILE A 150 -9.12 33.25 -1.94
N ARG A 151 -9.02 31.92 -2.07
CA ARG A 151 -9.96 31.10 -2.83
C ARG A 151 -10.50 30.01 -1.91
N SER A 152 -11.79 30.02 -1.59
CA SER A 152 -12.41 29.00 -0.76
C SER A 152 -13.36 28.13 -1.57
N PRO A 153 -13.24 26.79 -1.51
CA PRO A 153 -14.07 25.89 -2.29
C PRO A 153 -15.50 25.85 -1.76
N LEU A 154 -16.49 25.70 -2.64
CA LEU A 154 -17.89 25.58 -2.25
C LEU A 154 -18.26 24.15 -1.87
N LEU A 155 -17.83 23.18 -2.68
CA LEU A 155 -18.20 21.76 -2.58
C LEU A 155 -16.98 20.85 -2.58
N PHE A 156 -17.03 19.79 -1.78
CA PHE A 156 -15.99 18.78 -1.64
C PHE A 156 -16.52 17.40 -2.05
N TYR A 157 -16.02 16.84 -3.14
CA TYR A 157 -16.31 15.47 -3.57
C TYR A 157 -15.22 14.52 -3.07
N PRO A 158 -15.52 13.60 -2.14
CA PRO A 158 -14.54 12.64 -1.65
C PRO A 158 -14.13 11.69 -2.78
N VAL A 159 -12.82 11.46 -2.91
CA VAL A 159 -12.28 10.64 -4.00
C VAL A 159 -11.21 9.65 -3.56
N ILE A 160 -11.12 8.57 -4.33
CA ILE A 160 -10.09 7.55 -4.23
C ILE A 160 -9.19 7.66 -5.45
N LEU A 161 -7.88 7.81 -5.22
CA LEU A 161 -6.88 7.75 -6.27
C LEU A 161 -6.44 6.30 -6.48
N VAL A 162 -6.49 5.82 -7.72
CA VAL A 162 -6.16 4.44 -8.11
C VAL A 162 -5.04 4.46 -9.15
N ASN A 163 -3.99 3.67 -8.93
CA ASN A 163 -2.93 3.46 -9.91
C ASN A 163 -3.30 2.29 -10.82
N LYS A 164 -3.57 2.55 -12.11
CA LYS A 164 -4.04 1.52 -13.05
C LYS A 164 -3.01 0.41 -13.31
N ARG A 165 -1.71 0.71 -13.20
CA ARG A 165 -0.65 -0.29 -13.42
C ARG A 165 -0.73 -1.47 -12.46
N HIS A 166 -1.30 -1.28 -11.27
CA HIS A 166 -1.39 -2.33 -10.27
C HIS A 166 -2.61 -3.25 -10.48
N ASN A 167 -3.63 -2.76 -11.20
CA ASN A 167 -4.89 -3.48 -11.40
C ASN A 167 -5.01 -4.15 -12.78
N GLN A 168 -4.20 -3.72 -13.75
CA GLN A 168 -4.05 -4.46 -15.00
C GLN A 168 -3.02 -5.57 -14.76
N SER A 169 -3.50 -6.80 -14.53
CA SER A 169 -2.67 -8.00 -14.66
C SER A 169 -1.89 -7.92 -15.97
N PRO A 170 -0.59 -8.26 -16.00
CA PRO A 170 0.30 -8.09 -17.15
C PRO A 170 -0.16 -9.00 -18.29
N THR A 171 -1.18 -8.56 -19.00
CA THR A 171 -1.77 -9.25 -20.13
C THR A 171 -1.10 -8.64 -21.34
N ILE A 172 -0.02 -9.30 -21.77
CA ILE A 172 0.53 -9.35 -23.13
C ILE A 172 0.21 -8.09 -23.96
N ALA A 173 1.03 -7.05 -23.79
CA ALA A 173 1.33 -6.17 -24.91
C ALA A 173 1.99 -7.06 -25.97
N THR A 174 1.23 -7.42 -27.02
CA THR A 174 1.76 -8.07 -28.20
C THR A 174 2.82 -7.16 -28.78
N ARG A 175 4.04 -7.70 -28.84
CA ARG A 175 5.25 -7.06 -29.33
C ARG A 175 5.20 -7.01 -30.86
N ASP A 176 4.21 -6.30 -31.40
CA ASP A 176 4.22 -5.94 -32.81
C ASP A 176 5.06 -4.68 -32.98
N THR A 177 6.14 -4.91 -33.70
CA THR A 177 7.23 -4.01 -34.01
C THR A 177 6.77 -2.85 -34.91
N HIS A 178 7.20 -1.64 -34.53
CA HIS A 178 7.28 -0.42 -35.37
C HIS A 178 6.00 0.39 -35.65
N SER A 179 5.30 0.86 -34.61
CA SER A 179 4.60 2.16 -34.71
C SER A 179 4.71 2.97 -33.42
N ASP A 180 5.00 4.25 -33.56
CA ASP A 180 5.17 5.28 -32.53
C ASP A 180 4.17 5.21 -31.35
N ALA A 181 4.61 4.70 -30.19
CA ALA A 181 3.78 4.66 -28.99
C ALA A 181 4.45 5.30 -27.75
N PRO A 182 4.50 6.65 -27.66
CA PRO A 182 4.59 7.37 -26.38
C PRO A 182 3.24 7.51 -25.66
N ALA A 183 2.11 7.19 -26.31
CA ALA A 183 0.76 7.54 -25.83
C ALA A 183 0.24 6.74 -24.62
N GLU A 184 0.74 5.54 -24.33
CA GLU A 184 0.22 4.71 -23.22
C GLU A 184 0.73 5.12 -21.83
N LEU A 185 1.79 5.92 -21.75
CA LEU A 185 2.28 6.47 -20.47
C LEU A 185 1.35 7.54 -19.87
N SER A 186 0.38 8.04 -20.63
CA SER A 186 -0.52 9.13 -20.23
C SER A 186 -1.62 8.70 -19.24
N LYS A 187 -1.99 7.41 -19.15
CA LYS A 187 -3.17 6.93 -18.39
C LYS A 187 -2.84 6.18 -17.09
N LEU A 188 -1.90 6.67 -16.29
CA LEU A 188 -1.41 5.94 -15.11
C LEU A 188 -2.31 6.03 -13.88
N TYR A 189 -3.05 7.12 -13.73
CA TYR A 189 -3.82 7.40 -12.51
C TYR A 189 -5.29 7.69 -12.82
N GLU A 190 -6.16 7.10 -12.01
CA GLU A 190 -7.60 7.24 -12.07
C GLU A 190 -8.10 7.80 -10.75
N VAL A 191 -8.96 8.81 -10.77
CA VAL A 191 -9.64 9.34 -9.59
C VAL A 191 -11.09 8.89 -9.65
N ARG A 192 -11.53 8.18 -8.62
CA ARG A 192 -12.91 7.68 -8.50
C ARG A 192 -13.64 8.45 -7.43
N LEU A 193 -14.86 8.88 -7.72
CA LEU A 193 -15.76 9.40 -6.70
C LEU A 193 -16.08 8.28 -5.70
N ASP A 194 -15.92 8.58 -4.41
CA ASP A 194 -16.34 7.69 -3.33
C ASP A 194 -17.86 7.81 -3.11
N SER A 195 -18.40 9.02 -3.28
CA SER A 195 -19.83 9.30 -3.30
C SER A 195 -20.17 10.35 -4.37
N ASN A 196 -21.43 10.36 -4.83
CA ASN A 196 -21.99 11.43 -5.66
C ASN A 196 -22.62 12.57 -4.82
N HIS A 197 -22.41 12.55 -3.51
CA HIS A 197 -22.94 13.52 -2.56
C HIS A 197 -21.79 14.41 -2.07
N PRO A 198 -21.62 15.62 -2.62
CA PRO A 198 -20.58 16.51 -2.15
C PRO A 198 -20.86 16.99 -0.73
N GLU A 199 -19.79 17.19 0.02
CA GLU A 199 -19.82 17.85 1.33
C GLU A 199 -19.79 19.38 1.12
N SER A 200 -20.77 20.10 1.67
CA SER A 200 -20.80 21.58 1.60
C SER A 200 -19.80 22.19 2.57
N ASN A 201 -19.17 23.30 2.17
CA ASN A 201 -18.21 23.99 3.03
C ASN A 201 -18.88 24.81 4.15
N SER A 202 -19.16 24.18 5.29
CA SER A 202 -19.76 24.85 6.45
C SER A 202 -18.91 26.01 6.98
N ASP A 203 -17.58 25.88 6.95
CA ASP A 203 -16.67 26.93 7.40
C ASP A 203 -16.77 28.19 6.54
N LEU A 204 -16.85 28.02 5.22
CA LEU A 204 -17.07 29.12 4.29
C LEU A 204 -18.42 29.79 4.52
N THR A 205 -19.49 29.02 4.72
CA THR A 205 -20.83 29.56 5.02
C THR A 205 -20.80 30.39 6.32
N MET A 206 -20.16 29.88 7.39
CA MET A 206 -19.99 30.62 8.63
C MET A 206 -19.14 31.88 8.45
N HIS A 207 -18.06 31.79 7.66
CA HIS A 207 -17.21 32.93 7.36
C HIS A 207 -17.99 34.01 6.60
N CYS A 208 -18.76 33.64 5.58
CA CYS A 208 -19.57 34.58 4.80
C CYS A 208 -20.65 35.27 5.64
N GLN A 209 -21.31 34.51 6.52
CA GLN A 209 -22.32 35.05 7.42
C GLN A 209 -21.70 36.05 8.42
N ARG A 210 -20.51 35.75 8.96
CA ARG A 210 -19.82 36.62 9.92
C ARG A 210 -19.24 37.87 9.27
N GLN A 211 -18.62 37.72 8.11
CA GLN A 211 -17.86 38.78 7.46
C GLN A 211 -18.74 39.72 6.63
N TRP A 212 -19.71 39.17 5.89
CA TRP A 212 -20.54 39.93 4.94
C TRP A 212 -22.04 39.87 5.25
N GLY A 213 -22.46 39.10 6.26
CA GLY A 213 -23.89 38.91 6.55
C GLY A 213 -24.63 38.08 5.50
N ILE A 214 -23.91 37.38 4.62
CA ILE A 214 -24.47 36.58 3.53
C ILE A 214 -24.71 35.16 4.02
N THR A 215 -25.92 34.66 3.83
CA THR A 215 -26.25 33.24 4.01
C THR A 215 -26.09 32.54 2.66
N LEU A 216 -25.05 31.71 2.52
CA LEU A 216 -24.88 30.90 1.31
C LEU A 216 -25.95 29.79 1.25
N PRO A 217 -26.50 29.48 0.06
CA PRO A 217 -27.43 28.37 -0.08
C PRO A 217 -26.74 27.04 0.22
N GLU A 218 -27.47 26.12 0.83
CA GLU A 218 -27.00 24.74 1.07
C GLU A 218 -27.19 23.90 -0.20
N PHE A 219 -26.17 23.13 -0.59
CA PHE A 219 -26.29 22.25 -1.75
C PHE A 219 -27.18 21.05 -1.41
N ARG A 220 -28.19 20.82 -2.25
CA ARG A 220 -29.07 19.66 -2.19
C ARG A 220 -28.87 18.83 -3.44
N THR A 221 -28.73 17.52 -3.29
CA THR A 221 -28.43 16.60 -4.39
C THR A 221 -29.56 16.48 -5.41
N GLU A 222 -30.77 16.92 -5.05
CA GLU A 222 -31.92 17.01 -5.95
C GLU A 222 -31.83 18.24 -6.88
N LEU A 223 -31.03 19.24 -6.51
CA LEU A 223 -30.89 20.48 -7.27
C LEU A 223 -29.77 20.32 -8.31
N PRO A 224 -30.00 20.66 -9.60
CA PRO A 224 -28.95 20.71 -10.60
C PRO A 224 -27.80 21.63 -10.16
N LEU A 225 -26.56 21.20 -10.41
CA LEU A 225 -25.37 21.97 -10.01
C LEU A 225 -25.35 23.40 -10.59
N GLN A 226 -25.92 23.59 -11.78
CA GLN A 226 -26.09 24.90 -12.41
C GLN A 226 -26.98 25.82 -11.57
N ASP A 227 -28.11 25.31 -11.09
CA ASP A 227 -29.08 26.08 -10.31
C ASP A 227 -28.49 26.42 -8.94
N TYR A 228 -27.71 25.51 -8.34
CA TYR A 228 -26.96 25.80 -7.12
C TYR A 228 -25.99 26.98 -7.31
N PHE A 229 -25.15 26.95 -8.34
CA PHE A 229 -24.22 28.06 -8.58
C PHE A 229 -24.93 29.36 -8.94
N ALA A 230 -26.09 29.31 -9.60
CA ALA A 230 -26.92 30.49 -9.83
C ALA A 230 -27.43 31.10 -8.52
N GLN A 231 -27.89 30.27 -7.57
CA GLN A 231 -28.31 30.72 -6.24
C GLN A 231 -27.13 31.29 -5.44
N VAL A 232 -25.94 30.70 -5.53
CA VAL A 232 -24.72 31.25 -4.90
C VAL A 232 -24.38 32.61 -5.52
N ALA A 233 -24.42 32.74 -6.85
CA ALA A 233 -24.15 33.98 -7.55
C ALA A 233 -25.15 35.09 -7.18
N GLU A 234 -26.43 34.75 -7.06
CA GLU A 234 -27.47 35.67 -6.58
C GLU A 234 -27.21 36.12 -5.15
N ALA A 235 -26.86 35.19 -4.25
CA ALA A 235 -26.57 35.48 -2.84
C ALA A 235 -25.37 36.43 -2.65
N ILE A 236 -24.34 36.33 -3.51
CA ILE A 236 -23.16 37.20 -3.43
C ILE A 236 -23.26 38.48 -4.28
N GLY A 237 -24.27 38.61 -5.15
CA GLY A 237 -24.33 39.65 -6.18
C GLY A 237 -24.35 41.09 -5.65
N SER A 238 -24.73 41.31 -4.40
CA SER A 238 -24.71 42.62 -3.73
C SER A 238 -23.39 42.94 -3.00
N THR A 239 -22.43 42.01 -2.96
CA THR A 239 -21.23 42.13 -2.12
C THR A 239 -20.01 42.48 -2.97
N GLU A 240 -19.49 43.68 -2.77
CA GLU A 240 -18.31 44.15 -3.50
C GLU A 240 -17.05 43.37 -3.09
N GLY A 241 -16.29 42.90 -4.08
CA GLY A 241 -15.01 42.21 -3.87
C GLY A 241 -15.08 40.71 -3.60
N VAL A 242 -16.27 40.10 -3.69
CA VAL A 242 -16.46 38.64 -3.67
C VAL A 242 -16.87 38.15 -5.06
N GLU A 243 -16.09 37.24 -5.64
CA GLU A 243 -16.30 36.70 -6.98
C GLU A 243 -16.55 35.18 -6.93
N LEU A 244 -17.45 34.68 -7.77
CA LEU A 244 -17.67 33.25 -7.97
C LEU A 244 -16.83 32.75 -9.16
N GLU A 245 -15.94 31.79 -8.90
CA GLU A 245 -15.13 31.12 -9.93
C GLU A 245 -15.61 29.68 -10.17
N PHE A 246 -15.73 29.30 -11.44
CA PHE A 246 -16.17 27.97 -11.88
C PHE A 246 -14.99 27.06 -12.18
N ASP A 247 -14.16 26.80 -11.18
CA ASP A 247 -12.97 25.95 -11.30
C ASP A 247 -13.11 24.64 -10.51
N ILE A 248 -12.20 23.70 -10.78
CA ILE A 248 -12.02 22.48 -10.00
C ILE A 248 -10.56 22.35 -9.54
N ALA A 249 -10.33 21.69 -8.40
CA ALA A 249 -8.99 21.34 -7.95
C ALA A 249 -8.97 19.99 -7.23
N LEU A 250 -7.80 19.35 -7.17
CA LEU A 250 -7.59 18.06 -6.53
C LEU A 250 -6.54 18.17 -5.42
N GLY A 251 -6.91 17.83 -4.18
CA GLY A 251 -6.01 17.94 -3.04
C GLY A 251 -6.56 17.34 -1.75
N THR A 252 -5.72 17.23 -0.73
CA THR A 252 -6.06 16.63 0.56
C THR A 252 -6.52 17.68 1.58
N ALA A 253 -7.71 17.51 2.15
CA ALA A 253 -8.27 18.41 3.14
C ALA A 253 -8.80 17.63 4.35
N ALA A 254 -8.92 18.28 5.50
CA ALA A 254 -9.80 17.78 6.55
C ALA A 254 -11.25 17.86 6.03
N PRO A 255 -12.11 16.87 6.34
CA PRO A 255 -13.51 16.97 5.98
C PRO A 255 -14.13 18.24 6.60
N PRO A 256 -14.96 19.00 5.87
CA PRO A 256 -15.75 20.08 6.43
C PRO A 256 -16.72 19.50 7.47
N THR A 257 -16.27 19.35 8.71
CA THR A 257 -17.13 18.93 9.80
C THR A 257 -18.05 20.09 10.15
N GLY A 258 -19.36 19.90 9.98
CA GLY A 258 -20.39 20.87 10.37
C GLY A 258 -20.43 21.17 11.88
N GLU A 259 -19.64 20.47 12.69
CA GLU A 259 -19.35 20.91 14.04
C GLU A 259 -18.36 22.09 13.98
N PRO A 260 -18.78 23.31 14.36
CA PRO A 260 -17.86 24.43 14.44
C PRO A 260 -16.67 24.02 15.30
N LEU A 261 -15.47 24.47 14.94
CA LEU A 261 -14.20 24.35 15.66
C LEU A 261 -14.29 24.85 17.13
N ARG A 262 -15.15 24.26 17.96
CA ARG A 262 -15.25 24.48 19.41
C ARG A 262 -14.01 23.98 20.15
N ARG A 263 -13.09 23.31 19.45
CA ARG A 263 -11.78 22.93 20.00
C ARG A 263 -10.87 24.13 20.32
N SER A 264 -11.13 25.33 19.79
CA SER A 264 -10.23 26.47 20.02
C SER A 264 -10.58 27.36 21.23
N GLU A 265 -11.79 27.25 21.79
CA GLU A 265 -12.21 28.14 22.90
C GLU A 265 -12.65 27.39 24.16
N ALA A 266 -12.99 26.10 24.08
CA ALA A 266 -13.56 25.41 25.24
C ALA A 266 -12.55 24.88 26.27
N GLN A 267 -11.27 24.61 25.96
CA GLN A 267 -10.35 23.99 26.94
C GLN A 267 -8.86 24.33 26.73
N ALA A 268 -8.49 25.60 26.78
CA ALA A 268 -7.12 25.99 27.14
C ALA A 268 -6.98 26.11 28.67
N GLN A 269 -7.64 25.22 29.43
CA GLN A 269 -7.59 25.22 30.89
C GLN A 269 -6.73 24.05 31.36
N LEU A 270 -5.83 24.33 32.30
CA LEU A 270 -5.10 23.31 33.02
C LEU A 270 -6.08 22.40 33.78
N PRO A 271 -5.72 21.13 34.05
CA PRO A 271 -6.59 20.22 34.78
C PRO A 271 -6.98 20.79 36.16
N GLU A 272 -8.21 20.51 36.60
CA GLU A 272 -8.67 20.91 37.94
C GLU A 272 -7.78 20.28 39.04
N LEU A 273 -7.62 21.02 40.14
CA LEU A 273 -6.77 20.60 41.25
C LEU A 273 -7.44 19.47 42.04
N PRO A 274 -6.72 18.37 42.32
CA PRO A 274 -7.28 17.26 43.08
C PRO A 274 -7.47 17.63 44.56
N LYS A 275 -8.28 16.85 45.28
CA LYS A 275 -8.68 17.17 46.67
C LYS A 275 -7.51 17.18 47.64
N ASN A 276 -6.53 16.30 47.46
CA ASN A 276 -5.36 16.21 48.34
C ASN A 276 -4.13 16.89 47.72
N PHE A 277 -4.35 17.92 46.90
CA PHE A 277 -3.26 18.62 46.22
C PHE A 277 -2.36 19.38 47.21
N ALA A 278 -1.06 19.12 47.16
CA ALA A 278 -0.05 19.79 47.97
C ALA A 278 0.63 20.91 47.17
N ALA A 279 0.03 22.10 47.15
CA ALA A 279 0.57 23.27 46.43
C ALA A 279 2.04 23.61 46.79
N PRO A 280 2.49 23.54 48.06
CA PRO A 280 3.89 23.79 48.40
C PRO A 280 4.86 22.83 47.71
N LEU A 281 4.45 21.57 47.56
CA LEU A 281 5.24 20.54 46.90
C LEU A 281 5.31 20.77 45.39
N ALA A 282 4.17 21.02 44.75
CA ALA A 282 4.10 21.34 43.33
C ALA A 282 4.96 22.58 43.00
N MET A 283 4.87 23.63 43.83
CA MET A 283 5.65 24.85 43.68
C MET A 283 7.16 24.57 43.83
N ALA A 284 7.57 23.80 44.84
CA ALA A 284 8.99 23.45 45.04
C ALA A 284 9.56 22.69 43.83
N ILE A 285 8.81 21.73 43.29
CA ILE A 285 9.23 20.94 42.14
C ILE A 285 9.25 21.79 40.86
N ALA A 286 8.25 22.63 40.62
CA ALA A 286 8.15 23.43 39.41
C ALA A 286 9.11 24.64 39.38
N LYS A 287 9.50 25.16 40.55
CA LYS A 287 10.37 26.32 40.66
C LYS A 287 11.74 26.09 39.99
N ASP A 288 12.22 27.12 39.32
CA ASP A 288 13.54 27.21 38.66
C ASP A 288 13.77 26.23 37.49
N LYS A 289 12.70 25.66 36.92
CA LYS A 289 12.76 24.74 35.78
C LYS A 289 12.04 25.35 34.59
N ASP A 290 12.50 25.04 33.37
CA ASP A 290 11.69 25.29 32.19
C ASP A 290 10.64 24.18 32.02
N LEU A 291 9.63 24.39 31.15
CA LEU A 291 8.57 23.41 30.93
C LEU A 291 9.11 22.04 30.46
N LYS A 292 10.18 22.03 29.65
CA LYS A 292 10.77 20.78 29.12
C LYS A 292 11.51 20.03 30.21
N GLU A 293 12.26 20.74 31.05
CA GLU A 293 12.96 20.23 32.22
C GLU A 293 11.95 19.67 33.23
N LEU A 294 10.84 20.38 33.48
CA LEU A 294 9.77 19.89 34.37
C LEU A 294 9.14 18.59 33.83
N CYS A 295 8.78 18.54 32.55
CA CYS A 295 8.28 17.30 31.93
C CYS A 295 9.29 16.16 32.02
N ALA A 296 10.57 16.44 31.74
CA ALA A 296 11.64 15.44 31.81
C ALA A 296 11.82 14.90 33.24
N VAL A 297 11.85 15.79 34.23
CA VAL A 297 11.97 15.43 35.64
C VAL A 297 10.81 14.55 36.06
N LEU A 298 9.56 14.98 35.83
CA LEU A 298 8.37 14.23 36.22
C LEU A 298 8.27 12.87 35.53
N ASN A 299 8.73 12.75 34.29
CA ASN A 299 8.75 11.48 33.56
C ASN A 299 9.89 10.55 33.98
N LEU A 300 10.97 11.07 34.58
CA LEU A 300 12.11 10.28 35.08
C LEU A 300 12.04 9.97 36.58
N MET A 301 11.10 10.56 37.31
CA MET A 301 10.87 10.19 38.71
C MET A 301 10.30 8.77 38.83
N ASP A 302 10.59 8.14 39.95
CA ASP A 302 10.08 6.79 40.29
C ASP A 302 8.55 6.81 40.42
N ASP A 303 7.91 5.70 40.05
CA ASP A 303 6.47 5.53 40.25
C ASP A 303 6.18 5.35 41.76
N PHE A 304 5.89 6.46 42.45
CA PHE A 304 5.55 6.50 43.89
C PHE A 304 4.32 5.63 44.27
N ASN A 305 3.56 5.17 43.28
CA ASN A 305 2.45 4.22 43.46
C ASN A 305 2.91 2.81 43.88
N ASN A 306 4.09 2.36 43.46
CA ASN A 306 4.46 0.95 43.57
C ASN A 306 5.45 0.61 44.71
N ARG A 307 6.02 1.60 45.41
CA ARG A 307 7.03 1.34 46.47
C ARG A 307 6.61 1.88 47.84
N ASP A 308 6.84 1.07 48.87
CA ASP A 308 6.95 1.57 50.25
C ASP A 308 8.26 2.32 50.35
N ILE A 309 8.18 3.65 50.29
CA ILE A 309 9.33 4.54 50.18
C ILE A 309 10.05 4.53 51.52
N ASN A 310 11.19 3.86 51.60
CA ASN A 310 12.12 4.08 52.70
C ASN A 310 12.94 5.34 52.36
N LEU A 311 12.55 6.47 52.96
CA LEU A 311 13.03 7.82 52.59
C LEU A 311 14.53 8.07 52.88
N ASP A 312 15.21 7.16 53.57
CA ASP A 312 16.63 7.27 53.92
C ASP A 312 17.61 6.91 52.78
N GLU A 313 17.14 6.38 51.64
CA GLU A 313 17.97 5.93 50.51
C GLU A 313 18.21 6.98 49.40
N THR A 314 18.04 8.28 49.67
CA THR A 314 18.16 9.36 48.67
C THR A 314 19.52 9.43 47.95
N SER A 315 20.60 8.92 48.56
CA SER A 315 21.93 8.90 47.91
C SER A 315 22.11 7.81 46.85
N LEU A 316 21.26 6.77 46.85
CA LEU A 316 21.28 5.69 45.86
C LEU A 316 20.61 6.13 44.54
N SER A 317 19.66 7.07 44.57
CA SER A 317 18.86 7.43 43.39
C SER A 317 19.67 8.10 42.27
N LYS A 318 20.67 8.93 42.61
CA LYS A 318 21.53 9.61 41.61
C LYS A 318 22.36 8.62 40.79
N LYS A 319 22.89 7.57 41.43
CA LYS A 319 23.64 6.51 40.72
C LYS A 319 22.69 5.73 39.80
N ASN A 320 21.49 5.43 40.27
CA ASN A 320 20.49 4.65 39.53
C ASN A 320 20.08 5.33 38.21
N LEU A 321 19.90 6.65 38.19
CA LEU A 321 19.42 7.34 36.99
C LEU A 321 20.50 7.49 35.90
N SER A 322 21.75 7.74 36.30
CA SER A 322 22.88 7.75 35.37
C SER A 322 23.12 6.37 34.73
N GLN A 323 23.03 5.31 35.55
CA GLN A 323 23.07 3.92 35.11
C GLN A 323 21.91 3.58 34.18
N LEU A 324 20.69 4.00 34.52
CA LEU A 324 19.50 3.81 33.67
C LEU A 324 19.67 4.48 32.30
N ARG A 325 20.20 5.71 32.26
CA ARG A 325 20.47 6.41 31.01
C ARG A 325 21.51 5.66 30.18
N GLU A 326 22.61 5.23 30.79
CA GLU A 326 23.66 4.48 30.09
C GLU A 326 23.15 3.14 29.56
N LEU A 327 22.41 2.38 30.38
CA LEU A 327 21.75 1.16 29.96
C LEU A 327 20.79 1.43 28.81
N SER A 328 19.98 2.50 28.89
CA SER A 328 19.04 2.86 27.83
C SER A 328 19.76 3.14 26.50
N LYS A 329 20.92 3.82 26.55
CA LYS A 329 21.78 4.02 25.37
C LYS A 329 22.29 2.70 24.79
N LYS A 330 22.73 1.77 25.66
CA LYS A 330 23.21 0.44 25.24
C LYS A 330 22.08 -0.43 24.65
N LEU A 331 20.89 -0.42 25.26
CA LEU A 331 19.70 -1.12 24.74
C LEU A 331 19.26 -0.54 23.39
N LYS A 332 19.28 0.78 23.24
CA LYS A 332 19.04 1.44 21.95
C LYS A 332 20.05 1.04 20.88
N ALA A 333 21.34 0.95 21.22
CA ALA A 333 22.37 0.47 20.29
C ALA A 333 22.14 -0.98 19.84
N LEU A 334 21.54 -1.80 20.70
CA LEU A 334 21.11 -3.17 20.39
C LEU A 334 19.77 -3.24 19.64
N GLY A 335 19.05 -2.12 19.45
CA GLY A 335 17.74 -2.07 18.82
C GLY A 335 16.57 -2.48 19.72
N LEU A 336 16.77 -2.50 21.04
CA LEU A 336 15.79 -2.92 22.06
C LEU A 336 15.08 -1.73 22.72
N GLU A 337 14.98 -0.60 22.03
CA GLU A 337 14.53 0.67 22.61
C GLU A 337 13.03 0.71 22.96
N HIS A 338 12.26 -0.24 22.44
CA HIS A 338 10.81 -0.38 22.61
C HIS A 338 10.40 -1.42 23.67
N LEU A 339 11.34 -2.13 24.29
CA LEU A 339 11.03 -3.12 25.32
C LEU A 339 10.98 -2.45 26.69
N ASP A 340 9.97 -2.81 27.50
CA ASP A 340 9.85 -2.32 28.87
C ASP A 340 10.92 -2.98 29.75
N PHE A 341 11.48 -2.25 30.73
CA PHE A 341 12.53 -2.78 31.61
C PHE A 341 12.11 -4.05 32.35
N ASP A 342 10.86 -4.16 32.78
CA ASP A 342 10.31 -5.35 33.45
C ASP A 342 10.32 -6.60 32.58
N THR A 343 10.30 -6.41 31.25
CA THR A 343 10.25 -7.51 30.30
C THR A 343 11.64 -8.01 29.91
N LEU A 344 12.73 -7.32 30.27
CA LEU A 344 14.08 -7.67 29.81
C LEU A 344 14.52 -9.08 30.26
N LEU A 345 14.27 -9.45 31.51
CA LEU A 345 14.60 -10.79 32.03
C LEU A 345 13.73 -11.90 31.40
N LYS A 346 12.47 -11.59 31.13
CA LYS A 346 11.58 -12.52 30.38
C LYS A 346 12.01 -12.62 28.92
N THR A 347 12.56 -11.55 28.35
CA THR A 347 13.03 -11.51 26.98
C THR A 347 14.29 -12.35 26.81
N THR A 348 15.25 -12.34 27.73
CA THR A 348 16.45 -13.20 27.62
C THR A 348 16.09 -14.68 27.58
N SER A 349 15.23 -15.12 28.51
CA SER A 349 14.75 -16.50 28.56
C SER A 349 13.90 -16.87 27.33
N SER A 350 13.02 -15.97 26.88
CA SER A 350 12.24 -16.14 25.66
C SER A 350 13.12 -16.22 24.40
N VAL A 351 14.15 -15.39 24.28
CA VAL A 351 15.10 -15.42 23.14
C VAL A 351 15.81 -16.77 23.08
N ALA A 352 16.33 -17.27 24.19
CA ALA A 352 16.99 -18.57 24.24
C ALA A 352 16.04 -19.71 23.87
N ALA A 353 14.82 -19.71 24.42
CA ALA A 353 13.80 -20.70 24.08
C ALA A 353 13.41 -20.67 22.59
N ASN A 354 13.13 -19.48 22.05
CA ASN A 354 12.79 -19.28 20.65
C ASN A 354 13.92 -19.72 19.72
N ILE A 355 15.18 -19.41 20.07
CA ILE A 355 16.34 -19.89 19.31
C ILE A 355 16.40 -21.41 19.26
N ASN A 356 16.12 -22.10 20.37
CA ASN A 356 16.14 -23.57 20.41
C ASN A 356 15.03 -24.18 19.55
N ILE A 357 13.83 -23.60 19.58
CA ILE A 357 12.72 -24.00 18.70
C ILE A 357 13.11 -23.83 17.22
N VAL A 358 13.70 -22.68 16.87
CA VAL A 358 14.11 -22.43 15.48
C VAL A 358 15.25 -23.36 15.04
N LYS A 359 16.19 -23.69 15.94
CA LYS A 359 17.26 -24.65 15.66
C LYS A 359 16.75 -26.07 15.42
N SER A 360 15.66 -26.49 16.08
CA SER A 360 15.13 -27.85 15.89
C SER A 360 14.57 -28.05 14.48
N ILE A 361 13.80 -27.09 13.94
CA ILE A 361 13.26 -27.20 12.59
C ILE A 361 14.31 -27.02 11.48
N LEU A 362 15.37 -26.22 11.73
CA LEU A 362 16.49 -26.11 10.79
C LEU A 362 17.26 -27.43 10.65
N GLY A 363 17.22 -28.28 11.68
CA GLY A 363 17.71 -29.66 11.62
C GLY A 363 16.68 -30.66 11.08
N GLY A 364 15.44 -30.22 10.83
CA GLY A 364 14.32 -31.05 10.40
C GLY A 364 14.47 -31.57 8.98
N LYS A 365 13.71 -32.63 8.68
CA LYS A 365 13.76 -33.30 7.38
C LYS A 365 13.21 -32.40 6.27
N LEU A 366 12.18 -31.59 6.58
CA LEU A 366 11.55 -30.72 5.60
C LEU A 366 12.54 -29.71 4.99
N ILE A 367 13.36 -29.08 5.83
CA ILE A 367 14.30 -28.04 5.39
C ILE A 367 15.52 -28.66 4.70
N ASN A 368 16.11 -29.71 5.28
CA ASN A 368 17.37 -30.27 4.81
C ASN A 368 17.21 -31.20 3.60
N ASP A 369 16.22 -32.10 3.63
CA ASP A 369 16.13 -33.17 2.63
C ASP A 369 15.24 -32.76 1.44
N ILE A 370 14.11 -32.08 1.73
CA ILE A 370 13.07 -31.77 0.75
C ILE A 370 13.32 -30.39 0.13
N LEU A 371 13.38 -29.34 0.95
CA LEU A 371 13.60 -27.99 0.45
C LEU A 371 15.05 -27.73 0.06
N GLN A 372 16.03 -28.48 0.59
CA GLN A 372 17.47 -28.42 0.27
C GLN A 372 18.03 -26.99 0.19
N ASN A 373 17.54 -26.08 1.04
CA ASN A 373 17.95 -24.68 1.01
C ASN A 373 18.54 -24.25 2.37
N PRO A 374 19.88 -24.19 2.49
CA PRO A 374 20.52 -23.73 3.72
C PRO A 374 20.29 -22.24 3.99
N GLU A 375 19.88 -21.48 2.97
CA GLU A 375 19.64 -20.03 3.03
C GLU A 375 18.14 -19.68 3.10
N ILE A 376 17.32 -20.55 3.70
CA ILE A 376 15.91 -20.20 3.94
C ILE A 376 15.84 -18.92 4.79
N THR A 377 15.01 -17.97 4.35
CA THR A 377 14.83 -16.68 5.05
C THR A 377 13.82 -16.82 6.19
N ALA A 378 13.88 -15.92 7.17
CA ALA A 378 12.92 -15.92 8.28
C ALA A 378 11.47 -15.77 7.79
N LEU A 379 11.24 -14.93 6.77
CA LEU A 379 9.94 -14.75 6.17
C LEU A 379 9.42 -16.02 5.52
N HIS A 380 10.26 -16.71 4.73
CA HIS A 380 9.87 -17.97 4.07
C HIS A 380 9.49 -19.04 5.08
N LEU A 381 10.22 -19.16 6.19
CA LEU A 381 9.93 -20.15 7.23
C LEU A 381 8.64 -19.82 8.03
N ILE A 382 8.37 -18.53 8.28
CA ILE A 382 7.09 -18.08 8.86
C ILE A 382 5.93 -18.43 7.91
N ARG A 383 6.08 -18.12 6.61
CA ARG A 383 5.06 -18.44 5.60
C ARG A 383 4.82 -19.94 5.49
N LEU A 384 5.89 -20.74 5.54
CA LEU A 384 5.81 -22.19 5.50
C LEU A 384 4.88 -22.73 6.61
N GLY A 385 4.96 -22.19 7.82
CA GLY A 385 4.04 -22.55 8.92
C GLY A 385 2.57 -22.16 8.69
N GLY A 386 2.27 -21.30 7.71
CA GLY A 386 0.93 -20.84 7.36
C GLY A 386 0.32 -21.51 6.11
N VAL A 387 1.00 -22.48 5.49
CA VAL A 387 0.56 -23.09 4.20
C VAL A 387 -0.43 -24.25 4.39
N ILE A 388 -0.88 -24.53 5.62
CA ILE A 388 -1.74 -25.69 5.93
C ILE A 388 -2.98 -25.77 5.03
N GLU A 389 -3.67 -24.66 4.81
CA GLU A 389 -4.87 -24.63 3.97
C GLU A 389 -4.56 -25.02 2.52
N LEU A 390 -3.40 -24.61 1.98
CA LEU A 390 -3.01 -24.97 0.62
C LEU A 390 -2.63 -26.45 0.53
N VAL A 391 -1.95 -26.97 1.55
CA VAL A 391 -1.63 -28.41 1.62
C VAL A 391 -2.90 -29.26 1.64
N ASP A 392 -3.94 -28.82 2.34
CA ASP A 392 -5.22 -29.51 2.40
C ASP A 392 -6.06 -29.34 1.14
N LYS A 393 -5.94 -28.19 0.44
CA LYS A 393 -6.62 -27.90 -0.82
C LYS A 393 -6.00 -28.60 -2.04
N PHE A 394 -4.91 -29.35 -1.87
CA PHE A 394 -4.23 -29.98 -3.00
C PHE A 394 -5.17 -30.91 -3.79
N PRO A 395 -5.38 -30.67 -5.10
CA PRO A 395 -6.26 -31.48 -5.92
C PRO A 395 -5.60 -32.84 -6.23
N MET A 396 -5.93 -33.86 -5.43
CA MET A 396 -5.33 -35.20 -5.54
C MET A 396 -5.49 -35.83 -6.94
N GLN A 397 -6.53 -35.48 -7.69
CA GLN A 397 -6.75 -35.95 -9.06
C GLN A 397 -5.71 -35.40 -10.05
N LEU A 398 -5.00 -34.32 -9.71
CA LEU A 398 -4.03 -33.65 -10.58
C LEU A 398 -2.58 -34.06 -10.30
N SER A 399 -2.36 -35.09 -9.48
CA SER A 399 -1.02 -35.58 -9.12
C SER A 399 -0.15 -35.93 -10.34
N GLU A 400 -0.76 -36.37 -11.45
CA GLU A 400 -0.07 -36.68 -12.71
C GLU A 400 0.48 -35.44 -13.44
N TYR A 401 -0.07 -34.26 -13.18
CA TYR A 401 0.31 -32.99 -13.84
C TYR A 401 1.38 -32.22 -13.06
N ARG A 402 1.85 -32.76 -11.93
CA ARG A 402 2.85 -32.09 -11.10
C ARG A 402 4.14 -31.87 -11.86
N HIS A 403 4.59 -30.62 -11.90
CA HIS A 403 5.89 -30.25 -12.44
C HIS A 403 6.44 -29.03 -11.70
N ALA A 404 7.74 -29.04 -11.41
CA ALA A 404 8.40 -27.99 -10.64
C ALA A 404 8.27 -26.62 -11.32
N ASP A 405 8.35 -26.60 -12.67
CA ASP A 405 8.36 -25.35 -13.42
C ASP A 405 7.00 -24.65 -13.46
N LEU A 406 5.92 -25.30 -13.03
CA LEU A 406 4.61 -24.66 -12.91
C LEU A 406 4.57 -23.54 -11.86
N CYS A 407 5.54 -23.49 -10.95
CA CYS A 407 5.65 -22.47 -9.91
C CYS A 407 6.23 -21.12 -10.38
N TYR A 408 6.86 -21.06 -11.55
CA TYR A 408 7.49 -19.84 -12.06
C TYR A 408 6.47 -18.91 -12.73
N GLN A 409 6.57 -17.60 -12.49
CA GLN A 409 5.63 -16.61 -13.03
C GLN A 409 5.52 -16.59 -14.56
N ALA A 410 6.52 -17.10 -15.28
CA ALA A 410 6.50 -17.17 -16.74
C ALA A 410 5.55 -18.27 -17.28
N THR A 411 5.30 -19.32 -16.51
CA THR A 411 4.63 -20.54 -16.98
C THR A 411 3.16 -20.35 -17.37
N PRO A 412 2.34 -19.56 -16.65
CA PRO A 412 0.96 -19.27 -17.08
C PRO A 412 0.89 -18.62 -18.48
N GLY A 413 1.85 -17.77 -18.82
CA GLY A 413 1.94 -17.16 -20.16
C GLY A 413 2.22 -18.19 -21.26
N LEU A 414 3.12 -19.15 -20.98
CA LEU A 414 3.43 -20.26 -21.88
C LEU A 414 2.25 -21.21 -22.05
N LEU A 415 1.55 -21.54 -20.96
CA LEU A 415 0.34 -22.36 -20.98
C LEU A 415 -0.73 -21.77 -21.92
N ARG A 416 -1.04 -20.47 -21.76
CA ARG A 416 -2.04 -19.78 -22.61
C ARG A 416 -1.63 -19.79 -24.07
N ARG A 417 -0.35 -19.56 -24.36
CA ARG A 417 0.19 -19.63 -25.74
C ARG A 417 0.04 -21.02 -26.32
N ALA A 418 0.42 -22.06 -25.57
CA ALA A 418 0.31 -23.44 -26.00
C ALA A 418 -1.16 -23.84 -26.26
N ARG A 419 -2.07 -23.46 -25.36
CA ARG A 419 -3.52 -23.70 -25.51
C ARG A 419 -4.09 -22.97 -26.74
N HIS A 420 -3.68 -21.74 -26.98
CA HIS A 420 -4.12 -20.98 -28.15
C HIS A 420 -3.61 -21.60 -29.45
N GLN A 421 -2.34 -22.01 -29.51
CA GLN A 421 -1.78 -22.71 -30.67
C GLN A 421 -2.47 -24.06 -30.92
N ALA A 422 -2.82 -24.80 -29.86
CA ALA A 422 -3.59 -26.03 -30.00
C ALA A 422 -4.96 -25.78 -30.62
N ARG A 423 -5.69 -24.76 -30.14
CA ARG A 423 -6.99 -24.36 -30.70
C ARG A 423 -6.90 -23.97 -32.18
N LEU A 424 -5.91 -23.15 -32.55
CA LEU A 424 -5.70 -22.78 -33.96
C LEU A 424 -5.46 -24.01 -34.85
N ILE A 425 -4.69 -24.99 -34.35
CA ILE A 425 -4.46 -26.24 -35.09
C ILE A 425 -5.75 -27.06 -35.20
N GLU A 426 -6.54 -27.14 -34.12
CA GLU A 426 -7.82 -27.85 -34.09
C GLU A 426 -8.86 -27.21 -35.01
N ASP A 427 -8.99 -25.88 -35.00
CA ASP A 427 -9.89 -25.11 -35.87
C ASP A 427 -9.55 -25.34 -37.35
N GLU A 428 -8.26 -25.34 -37.69
CA GLU A 428 -7.79 -25.65 -39.05
C GLU A 428 -8.05 -27.10 -39.45
N PHE A 429 -7.90 -28.06 -38.53
CA PHE A 429 -8.28 -29.46 -38.79
C PHE A 429 -9.78 -29.61 -38.99
N ALA A 430 -10.61 -28.95 -38.18
CA ALA A 430 -12.06 -28.97 -38.31
C ALA A 430 -12.51 -28.37 -39.65
N ALA A 431 -11.89 -27.28 -40.10
CA ALA A 431 -12.15 -26.71 -41.43
C ALA A 431 -11.74 -27.66 -42.57
N LEU A 432 -10.69 -28.46 -42.39
CA LEU A 432 -10.22 -29.44 -43.38
C LEU A 432 -11.04 -30.75 -43.36
N GLU A 433 -11.77 -31.03 -42.28
CA GLU A 433 -12.65 -32.21 -42.15
C GLU A 433 -13.81 -32.19 -43.16
N GLU A 434 -14.23 -31.00 -43.61
CA GLU A 434 -15.20 -30.85 -44.71
C GLU A 434 -14.72 -31.47 -46.02
N TYR A 435 -13.39 -31.50 -46.24
CA TYR A 435 -12.79 -31.93 -47.51
C TYR A 435 -12.08 -33.28 -47.43
N PHE A 436 -11.61 -33.67 -46.23
CA PHE A 436 -10.78 -34.85 -46.02
C PHE A 436 -11.27 -35.72 -44.85
N VAL A 437 -11.21 -37.03 -45.05
CA VAL A 437 -11.41 -38.03 -44.00
C VAL A 437 -10.13 -38.13 -43.18
N LEU A 438 -10.08 -37.42 -42.04
CA LEU A 438 -8.86 -37.23 -41.24
C LEU A 438 -8.21 -38.55 -40.77
N ASP A 439 -9.00 -39.61 -40.57
CA ASP A 439 -8.52 -40.93 -40.15
C ASP A 439 -7.73 -41.68 -41.22
N LYS A 440 -7.89 -41.30 -42.49
CA LYS A 440 -7.24 -41.94 -43.65
C LYS A 440 -6.09 -41.12 -44.23
N ILE A 441 -5.71 -40.03 -43.57
CA ILE A 441 -4.65 -39.16 -44.07
C ILE A 441 -3.33 -39.95 -44.17
N PRO A 442 -2.66 -39.95 -45.35
CA PRO A 442 -1.39 -40.64 -45.53
C PRO A 442 -0.27 -39.97 -44.72
N THR A 443 0.88 -40.64 -44.64
CA THR A 443 2.04 -40.08 -43.92
C THR A 443 2.51 -38.77 -44.57
N LYS A 444 3.17 -37.90 -43.80
CA LYS A 444 3.67 -36.60 -44.28
C LYS A 444 4.53 -36.72 -45.55
N GLN A 445 5.37 -37.74 -45.67
CA GLN A 445 6.21 -37.96 -46.86
C GLN A 445 5.36 -38.29 -48.10
N GLN A 446 4.37 -39.15 -47.93
CA GLN A 446 3.42 -39.49 -49.00
C GLN A 446 2.60 -38.26 -49.41
N LEU A 447 2.16 -37.45 -48.44
CA LEU A 447 1.36 -36.26 -48.71
C LEU A 447 2.16 -35.20 -49.49
N LEU A 448 3.45 -35.04 -49.22
CA LEU A 448 4.34 -34.20 -50.03
C LEU A 448 4.56 -34.77 -51.44
N SER A 449 4.77 -36.08 -51.57
CA SER A 449 4.84 -36.75 -52.89
C SER A 449 3.56 -36.51 -53.70
N LEU A 450 2.39 -36.59 -53.05
CA LEU A 450 1.11 -36.28 -53.68
C LEU A 450 1.01 -34.82 -54.14
N ILE A 451 1.51 -33.85 -53.36
CA ILE A 451 1.55 -32.44 -53.79
C ILE A 451 2.39 -32.30 -55.05
N ASP A 452 3.58 -32.90 -55.04
CA ASP A 452 4.52 -32.79 -56.14
C ASP A 452 3.93 -33.46 -57.40
N GLU A 453 3.48 -34.71 -57.32
CA GLU A 453 2.91 -35.46 -58.45
C GLU A 453 1.64 -34.82 -59.03
N LEU A 454 0.77 -34.22 -58.19
CA LEU A 454 -0.45 -33.55 -58.65
C LEU A 454 -0.21 -32.11 -59.15
N GLY A 455 0.93 -31.50 -58.80
CA GLY A 455 1.28 -30.11 -59.11
C GLY A 455 1.83 -29.88 -60.52
N HIS A 456 2.43 -30.90 -61.16
CA HIS A 456 3.15 -30.74 -62.43
C HIS A 456 2.26 -30.62 -63.70
N THR A 457 0.93 -30.69 -63.59
CA THR A 457 0.01 -30.89 -64.74
C THR A 457 -0.52 -29.61 -65.40
N GLU A 458 -0.07 -28.41 -65.03
CA GLU A 458 -0.67 -27.18 -65.55
C GLU A 458 -0.26 -26.81 -66.99
N HIS A 459 0.85 -27.35 -67.54
CA HIS A 459 1.42 -26.86 -68.80
C HIS A 459 1.75 -27.90 -69.89
N ASP A 460 1.66 -29.21 -69.63
CA ASP A 460 1.87 -30.25 -70.66
C ASP A 460 0.65 -31.18 -70.70
N THR A 461 -0.21 -31.03 -71.72
CA THR A 461 -1.50 -31.74 -71.80
C THR A 461 -1.44 -33.17 -72.34
N ASP A 462 -0.28 -33.62 -72.83
CA ASP A 462 -0.28 -34.77 -73.76
C ASP A 462 0.29 -36.08 -73.21
N ILE A 463 0.84 -36.12 -71.98
CA ILE A 463 1.31 -37.37 -71.37
C ILE A 463 0.92 -37.40 -69.88
N VAL A 464 -0.17 -38.10 -69.58
CA VAL A 464 -0.57 -38.39 -68.19
C VAL A 464 0.16 -39.66 -67.73
N ASP A 465 1.19 -39.50 -66.91
CA ASP A 465 1.99 -40.62 -66.38
C ASP A 465 1.19 -41.51 -65.41
N ALA A 466 1.61 -42.77 -65.29
CA ALA A 466 0.99 -43.74 -64.36
C ALA A 466 1.02 -43.25 -62.90
N ASP A 467 2.05 -42.49 -62.53
CA ASP A 467 2.22 -41.93 -61.19
C ASP A 467 1.13 -40.91 -60.86
N TYR A 468 0.70 -40.09 -61.83
CA TYR A 468 -0.42 -39.17 -61.64
C TYR A 468 -1.74 -39.91 -61.32
N PHE A 469 -2.02 -41.02 -62.02
CA PHE A 469 -3.21 -41.83 -61.72
C PHE A 469 -3.15 -42.47 -60.33
N ASN A 470 -1.96 -42.91 -59.91
CA ASN A 470 -1.75 -43.44 -58.56
C ASN A 470 -1.93 -42.34 -57.50
N ALA A 471 -1.34 -41.16 -57.69
CA ALA A 471 -1.48 -40.01 -56.81
C ALA A 471 -2.94 -39.59 -56.67
N ARG A 472 -3.66 -39.52 -57.79
CA ARG A 472 -5.08 -39.19 -57.83
C ARG A 472 -5.94 -40.23 -57.11
N ARG A 473 -5.63 -41.52 -57.28
CA ARG A 473 -6.34 -42.60 -56.57
C ARG A 473 -6.14 -42.48 -55.06
N LEU A 474 -4.90 -42.27 -54.62
CA LEU A 474 -4.58 -42.04 -53.21
C LEU A 474 -5.30 -40.81 -52.67
N PHE A 475 -5.36 -39.71 -53.43
CA PHE A 475 -6.14 -38.52 -53.07
C PHE A 475 -7.63 -38.84 -52.86
N MET A 476 -8.24 -39.61 -53.78
CA MET A 476 -9.64 -40.01 -53.69
C MET A 476 -9.92 -40.88 -52.46
N ASP A 477 -8.96 -41.69 -52.01
CA ASP A 477 -9.15 -42.60 -50.87
C ASP A 477 -9.38 -41.89 -49.53
N PHE A 478 -8.89 -40.65 -49.38
CA PHE A 478 -9.06 -39.83 -48.17
C PHE A 478 -9.81 -38.51 -48.40
N SER A 479 -10.28 -38.21 -49.60
CA SER A 479 -11.14 -37.06 -49.88
C SER A 479 -12.62 -37.40 -49.64
N VAL A 480 -13.41 -36.42 -49.18
CA VAL A 480 -14.86 -36.59 -48.95
C VAL A 480 -15.64 -36.62 -50.28
N GLU A 481 -15.34 -35.72 -51.23
CA GLU A 481 -16.15 -35.52 -52.44
C GLU A 481 -15.72 -36.36 -53.66
N ALA A 482 -14.67 -37.17 -53.56
CA ALA A 482 -14.15 -38.05 -54.63
C ALA A 482 -14.23 -37.46 -56.06
N PRO A 483 -13.67 -36.26 -56.30
CA PRO A 483 -13.93 -35.49 -57.52
C PRO A 483 -13.34 -36.14 -58.79
N THR A 484 -14.10 -36.15 -59.87
CA THR A 484 -13.66 -36.69 -61.18
C THR A 484 -12.60 -35.82 -61.87
N THR A 485 -12.42 -34.57 -61.45
CA THR A 485 -11.37 -33.67 -61.93
C THR A 485 -10.78 -32.91 -60.74
N LEU A 486 -9.45 -32.93 -60.58
CA LEU A 486 -8.80 -32.14 -59.53
C LEU A 486 -8.76 -30.66 -59.94
N THR A 487 -9.38 -29.80 -59.15
CA THR A 487 -9.33 -28.35 -59.29
C THR A 487 -8.09 -27.79 -58.59
N THR A 488 -7.73 -26.54 -58.89
CA THR A 488 -6.68 -25.80 -58.18
C THR A 488 -7.01 -25.62 -56.70
N GLU A 489 -8.28 -25.60 -56.33
CA GLU A 489 -8.74 -25.54 -54.93
C GLU A 489 -8.38 -26.79 -54.14
N HIS A 490 -8.56 -27.99 -54.72
CA HIS A 490 -8.14 -29.24 -54.08
C HIS A 490 -6.63 -29.28 -53.83
N ARG A 491 -5.82 -28.77 -54.77
CA ARG A 491 -4.37 -28.64 -54.58
C ARG A 491 -4.04 -27.66 -53.44
N ARG A 492 -4.73 -26.52 -53.39
CA ARG A 492 -4.57 -25.54 -52.31
C ARG A 492 -4.90 -26.14 -50.95
N GLN A 493 -6.01 -26.88 -50.85
CA GLN A 493 -6.45 -27.56 -49.62
C GLN A 493 -5.46 -28.65 -49.20
N LEU A 494 -4.90 -29.41 -50.14
CA LEU A 494 -3.90 -30.42 -49.83
C LEU A 494 -2.57 -29.79 -49.36
N GLY A 495 -2.17 -28.67 -49.94
CA GLY A 495 -1.07 -27.84 -49.44
C GLY A 495 -1.32 -27.30 -48.03
N GLN A 496 -2.55 -26.85 -47.74
CA GLN A 496 -2.97 -26.43 -46.41
C GLN A 496 -2.91 -27.60 -45.41
N LEU A 497 -3.40 -28.79 -45.80
CA LEU A 497 -3.33 -30.00 -44.98
C LEU A 497 -1.89 -30.38 -44.63
N ALA A 498 -0.97 -30.36 -45.60
CA ALA A 498 0.46 -30.60 -45.35
C ALA A 498 1.05 -29.60 -44.35
N LYS A 499 0.69 -28.31 -44.48
CA LYS A 499 1.14 -27.24 -43.59
C LYS A 499 0.63 -27.45 -42.16
N VAL A 500 -0.66 -27.77 -41.99
CA VAL A 500 -1.28 -28.03 -40.68
C VAL A 500 -0.69 -29.28 -40.04
N MET A 501 -0.46 -30.36 -40.80
CA MET A 501 0.23 -31.56 -40.30
C MET A 501 1.65 -31.25 -39.80
N ARG A 502 2.40 -30.41 -40.52
CA ARG A 502 3.73 -29.95 -40.09
C ARG A 502 3.65 -29.12 -38.80
N PHE A 503 2.69 -28.21 -38.68
CA PHE A 503 2.51 -27.43 -37.46
C PHE A 503 2.13 -28.29 -36.27
N ARG A 504 1.24 -29.28 -36.45
CA ARG A 504 0.92 -30.27 -35.43
C ARG A 504 2.16 -31.00 -34.94
N GLU A 505 3.01 -31.48 -35.85
CA GLU A 505 4.26 -32.17 -35.50
C GLU A 505 5.21 -31.27 -34.71
N LEU A 506 5.42 -30.03 -35.17
CA LEU A 506 6.25 -29.04 -34.47
C LEU A 506 5.69 -28.70 -33.08
N PHE A 507 4.38 -28.57 -32.96
CA PHE A 507 3.71 -28.30 -31.69
C PHE A 507 3.88 -29.47 -30.71
N VAL A 508 3.55 -30.70 -31.11
CA VAL A 508 3.68 -31.90 -30.26
C VAL A 508 5.14 -32.13 -29.82
N ASN A 509 6.10 -31.79 -30.68
CA ASN A 509 7.53 -31.93 -30.40
C ASN A 509 8.18 -30.67 -29.81
N ASN A 510 7.40 -29.65 -29.43
CA ASN A 510 7.94 -28.43 -28.84
C ASN A 510 8.61 -28.74 -27.48
N THR A 511 9.93 -28.62 -27.43
CA THR A 511 10.74 -28.88 -26.24
C THR A 511 10.53 -27.84 -25.15
N GLU A 512 10.25 -26.59 -25.50
CA GLU A 512 9.97 -25.50 -24.54
C GLU A 512 8.72 -25.83 -23.72
N TYR A 513 7.63 -26.23 -24.38
CA TYR A 513 6.39 -26.62 -23.70
C TYR A 513 6.58 -27.88 -22.87
N ARG A 514 7.30 -28.88 -23.37
CA ARG A 514 7.57 -30.12 -22.62
C ARG A 514 8.42 -29.87 -21.37
N MET A 515 9.38 -28.96 -21.45
CA MET A 515 10.20 -28.57 -20.29
C MET A 515 9.35 -27.79 -19.28
N ALA A 516 8.66 -26.72 -19.68
CA ALA A 516 7.95 -25.86 -18.74
C ALA A 516 6.69 -26.52 -18.12
N LEU A 517 5.92 -27.25 -18.92
CA LEU A 517 4.64 -27.84 -18.51
C LEU A 517 4.78 -29.30 -18.04
N GLY A 518 5.95 -29.90 -18.23
CA GLY A 518 6.28 -31.24 -17.76
C GLY A 518 5.41 -32.35 -18.36
N PRO A 519 5.13 -33.43 -17.58
CA PRO A 519 4.37 -34.60 -18.05
C PRO A 519 2.90 -34.30 -18.38
N GLY A 520 2.39 -33.16 -17.91
CA GLY A 520 1.04 -32.70 -18.24
C GLY A 520 0.87 -32.33 -19.71
N TYR A 521 1.95 -31.96 -20.40
CA TYR A 521 1.91 -31.62 -21.82
C TYR A 521 1.97 -32.86 -22.72
N ARG A 522 0.85 -33.13 -23.39
CA ARG A 522 0.66 -34.26 -24.32
C ARG A 522 0.32 -33.81 -25.74
N GLY A 523 0.78 -32.61 -26.13
CA GLY A 523 0.48 -31.99 -27.43
C GLY A 523 -1.00 -31.61 -27.55
N LEU A 524 -1.65 -31.97 -28.66
CA LEU A 524 -3.09 -31.71 -28.84
C LEU A 524 -3.98 -32.51 -27.87
N ARG A 525 -3.47 -33.60 -27.28
CA ARG A 525 -4.21 -34.41 -26.29
C ARG A 525 -4.05 -33.91 -24.86
N THR A 526 -3.52 -32.70 -24.68
CA THR A 526 -3.33 -32.11 -23.36
C THR A 526 -4.69 -31.80 -22.73
N ALA A 527 -4.92 -32.24 -21.50
CA ALA A 527 -6.09 -31.84 -20.72
C ALA A 527 -5.87 -30.41 -20.18
N TRP A 528 -6.11 -29.41 -21.04
CA TRP A 528 -5.77 -28.01 -20.79
C TRP A 528 -6.34 -27.48 -19.47
N ASP A 529 -7.57 -27.84 -19.13
CA ASP A 529 -8.24 -27.33 -17.92
C ASP A 529 -7.62 -27.91 -16.64
N GLN A 530 -7.21 -29.18 -16.67
CA GLN A 530 -6.53 -29.85 -15.54
C GLN A 530 -5.13 -29.27 -15.33
N LEU A 531 -4.40 -29.03 -16.43
CA LEU A 531 -3.07 -28.42 -16.38
C LEU A 531 -3.14 -26.95 -15.94
N GLU A 532 -4.18 -26.21 -16.34
CA GLU A 532 -4.44 -24.84 -15.88
C GLU A 532 -4.71 -24.81 -14.37
N GLN A 533 -5.61 -25.66 -13.86
CA GLN A 533 -5.86 -25.79 -12.42
C GLN A 533 -4.59 -26.11 -11.63
N MET A 534 -3.77 -27.04 -12.11
CA MET A 534 -2.49 -27.37 -11.45
C MET A 534 -1.50 -26.20 -11.50
N THR A 535 -1.48 -25.45 -12.62
CA THR A 535 -0.64 -24.26 -12.76
C THR A 535 -1.08 -23.19 -11.78
N ASP A 536 -2.38 -22.90 -11.68
CA ASP A 536 -2.93 -21.89 -10.78
C ASP A 536 -2.63 -22.23 -9.31
N TYR A 537 -2.82 -23.50 -8.91
CA TYR A 537 -2.43 -23.97 -7.58
C TYR A 537 -0.93 -23.79 -7.33
N SER A 538 -0.08 -24.12 -8.31
CA SER A 538 1.37 -23.97 -8.20
C SER A 538 1.80 -22.50 -8.04
N GLN A 539 1.13 -21.59 -8.75
CA GLN A 539 1.33 -20.15 -8.63
C GLN A 539 0.86 -19.62 -7.28
N GLU A 540 -0.28 -20.09 -6.78
CA GLU A 540 -0.79 -19.72 -5.45
C GLU A 540 0.20 -20.15 -4.35
N LEU A 541 0.70 -21.39 -4.40
CA LEU A 541 1.71 -21.89 -3.49
C LEU A 541 3.00 -21.05 -3.55
N SER A 542 3.46 -20.71 -4.75
CA SER A 542 4.62 -19.85 -5.00
C SER A 542 4.44 -18.44 -4.43
N ALA A 543 3.25 -17.87 -4.58
CA ALA A 543 2.90 -16.55 -4.06
C ALA A 543 2.85 -16.55 -2.53
N VAL A 544 2.23 -17.56 -1.91
CA VAL A 544 2.14 -17.66 -0.44
C VAL A 544 3.51 -17.88 0.20
N LEU A 545 4.35 -18.71 -0.41
CA LEU A 545 5.73 -18.92 0.06
C LEU A 545 6.66 -17.74 -0.28
N GLU A 546 6.23 -16.79 -1.12
CA GLU A 546 7.06 -15.70 -1.66
C GLU A 546 8.39 -16.22 -2.24
N SER A 547 8.36 -17.41 -2.84
CA SER A 547 9.54 -18.08 -3.39
C SER A 547 9.20 -19.20 -4.37
N GLU A 548 9.41 -18.93 -5.65
CA GLU A 548 9.20 -19.89 -6.74
C GLU A 548 10.06 -21.15 -6.57
N LYS A 549 11.30 -21.01 -6.09
CA LYS A 549 12.24 -22.14 -5.90
C LYS A 549 11.77 -23.11 -4.81
N HIS A 550 11.28 -22.60 -3.69
CA HIS A 550 10.78 -23.45 -2.60
C HIS A 550 9.49 -24.15 -3.02
N ALA A 551 8.56 -23.43 -3.66
CA ALA A 551 7.34 -24.03 -4.20
C ALA A 551 7.65 -25.09 -5.27
N ALA A 552 8.60 -24.83 -6.18
CA ALA A 552 9.02 -25.78 -7.21
C ALA A 552 9.57 -27.09 -6.62
N ARG A 553 10.42 -27.00 -5.58
CA ARG A 553 10.93 -28.17 -4.85
C ARG A 553 9.82 -28.93 -4.10
N ALA A 554 8.93 -28.20 -3.44
CA ALA A 554 7.78 -28.79 -2.76
C ALA A 554 6.87 -29.56 -3.72
N ILE A 555 6.57 -29.01 -4.91
CA ILE A 555 5.74 -29.69 -5.93
C ILE A 555 6.46 -30.88 -6.55
N ALA A 556 7.76 -30.77 -6.81
CA ALA A 556 8.55 -31.87 -7.37
C ALA A 556 8.53 -33.13 -6.50
N GLN A 557 8.49 -32.96 -5.17
CA GLN A 557 8.47 -34.04 -4.18
C GLN A 557 7.20 -33.99 -3.31
N TRP A 558 6.05 -33.68 -3.91
CA TRP A 558 4.84 -33.33 -3.17
C TRP A 558 4.38 -34.37 -2.14
N ASP A 559 4.47 -35.66 -2.45
CA ASP A 559 4.02 -36.70 -1.51
C ASP A 559 4.91 -36.75 -0.25
N GLU A 560 6.23 -36.66 -0.44
CA GLU A 560 7.19 -36.59 0.67
C GLU A 560 7.08 -35.26 1.42
N PHE A 561 6.96 -34.15 0.70
CA PHE A 561 6.72 -32.82 1.26
C PHE A 561 5.49 -32.82 2.15
N ARG A 562 4.35 -33.31 1.66
CA ARG A 562 3.09 -33.33 2.41
C ARG A 562 3.18 -34.19 3.66
N THR A 563 3.73 -35.41 3.56
CA THR A 563 3.87 -36.29 4.73
C THR A 563 4.80 -35.67 5.78
N THR A 564 5.97 -35.16 5.38
CA THR A 564 6.89 -34.51 6.31
C THR A 564 6.32 -33.23 6.89
N TYR A 565 5.63 -32.41 6.09
CA TYR A 565 4.96 -31.19 6.54
C TYR A 565 3.90 -31.49 7.60
N ILE A 566 3.05 -32.51 7.39
CA ILE A 566 2.04 -32.92 8.38
C ILE A 566 2.71 -33.39 9.68
N ASN A 567 3.79 -34.17 9.57
CA ASN A 567 4.52 -34.66 10.75
C ASN A 567 5.24 -33.54 11.52
N GLU A 568 5.71 -32.50 10.84
CA GLU A 568 6.44 -31.37 11.44
C GLU A 568 5.55 -30.13 11.67
N LEU A 569 4.23 -30.23 11.45
CA LEU A 569 3.30 -29.09 11.44
C LEU A 569 3.32 -28.27 12.74
N GLU A 570 3.22 -28.95 13.89
CA GLU A 570 3.26 -28.29 15.20
C GLU A 570 4.59 -27.58 15.43
N THR A 571 5.70 -28.21 15.00
CA THR A 571 7.04 -27.63 15.12
C THR A 571 7.19 -26.40 14.21
N LEU A 572 6.63 -26.42 13.00
CA LEU A 572 6.61 -25.28 12.08
C LEU A 572 5.79 -24.12 12.64
N HIS A 573 4.64 -24.38 13.25
CA HIS A 573 3.82 -23.33 13.86
C HIS A 573 4.55 -22.67 15.04
N ASN A 574 5.08 -23.48 15.97
CA ASN A 574 5.88 -23.00 17.08
C ASN A 574 7.12 -22.23 16.61
N THR A 575 7.74 -22.67 15.50
CA THR A 575 8.86 -21.96 14.87
C THR A 575 8.41 -20.61 14.30
N SER A 576 7.28 -20.55 13.60
CA SER A 576 6.73 -19.30 13.08
C SER A 576 6.55 -18.28 14.20
N ASP A 577 5.94 -18.67 15.31
CA ASP A 577 5.73 -17.81 16.47
C ASP A 577 7.05 -17.39 17.12
N ALA A 578 7.99 -18.34 17.28
CA ALA A 578 9.33 -18.06 17.77
C ALA A 578 10.08 -17.05 16.88
N LEU A 579 10.01 -17.20 15.55
CA LEU A 579 10.61 -16.27 14.59
C LEU A 579 9.97 -14.89 14.65
N GLN A 580 8.65 -14.80 14.77
CA GLN A 580 7.97 -13.52 14.96
C GLN A 580 8.42 -12.83 16.26
N GLY A 581 8.59 -13.60 17.35
CA GLY A 581 9.19 -13.11 18.59
C GLY A 581 10.61 -12.59 18.41
N LEU A 582 11.47 -13.35 17.72
CA LEU A 582 12.86 -12.93 17.43
C LEU A 582 12.93 -11.69 16.51
N LEU A 583 12.04 -11.59 15.53
CA LEU A 583 11.94 -10.44 14.63
C LEU A 583 11.39 -9.20 15.33
N ARG A 584 10.52 -9.34 16.33
CA ARG A 584 10.06 -8.23 17.18
C ARG A 584 11.21 -7.62 17.98
N ILE A 585 12.21 -8.42 18.33
CA ILE A 585 13.40 -8.01 19.08
C ILE A 585 14.45 -7.42 18.13
N SER A 586 14.73 -8.09 17.01
CA SER A 586 15.82 -7.71 16.09
C SER A 586 15.42 -6.67 15.03
N GLY A 587 14.12 -6.48 14.81
CA GLY A 587 13.54 -5.59 13.82
C GLY A 587 13.24 -6.24 12.45
N LYS A 588 12.35 -5.60 11.69
CA LYS A 588 11.83 -6.12 10.40
C LYS A 588 12.89 -6.32 9.31
N ARG A 589 14.03 -5.62 9.38
CA ARG A 589 15.12 -5.75 8.40
C ARG A 589 15.66 -7.18 8.28
N TRP A 590 15.48 -8.01 9.31
CA TRP A 590 15.92 -9.39 9.33
C TRP A 590 14.95 -10.38 8.69
N GLN A 591 13.77 -9.93 8.22
CA GLN A 591 12.77 -10.80 7.58
C GLN A 591 13.33 -11.52 6.34
N HIS A 592 14.16 -10.83 5.55
CA HIS A 592 14.77 -11.37 4.33
C HIS A 592 16.17 -11.95 4.56
N SER A 593 16.68 -11.91 5.78
CA SER A 593 17.98 -12.51 6.11
C SER A 593 17.84 -14.02 6.27
N PRO A 594 18.90 -14.80 5.97
CA PRO A 594 18.93 -16.23 6.29
C PRO A 594 18.65 -16.47 7.77
N VAL A 595 17.82 -17.48 8.09
CA VAL A 595 17.42 -17.78 9.47
C VAL A 595 18.63 -18.02 10.37
N GLN A 596 19.68 -18.69 9.86
CA GLN A 596 20.91 -18.91 10.62
C GLN A 596 21.60 -17.60 11.05
N ALA A 597 21.58 -16.58 10.19
CA ALA A 597 22.16 -15.28 10.50
C ALA A 597 21.35 -14.55 11.58
N LEU A 598 20.01 -14.61 11.48
CA LEU A 598 19.10 -14.08 12.51
C LEU A 598 19.33 -14.78 13.85
N VAL A 599 19.42 -16.12 13.87
CA VAL A 599 19.66 -16.89 15.09
C VAL A 599 20.98 -16.49 15.76
N ARG A 600 22.08 -16.36 14.99
CA ARG A 600 23.38 -15.89 15.52
C ARG A 600 23.29 -14.47 16.07
N HIS A 601 22.59 -13.57 15.39
CA HIS A 601 22.39 -12.20 15.85
C HIS A 601 21.58 -12.17 17.16
N CYS A 602 20.44 -12.85 17.22
CA CYS A 602 19.62 -12.94 18.43
C CYS A 602 20.38 -13.57 19.60
N GLN A 603 21.23 -14.57 19.32
CA GLN A 603 22.08 -15.18 20.35
C GLN A 603 23.05 -14.14 20.93
N SER A 604 23.75 -13.39 20.08
CA SER A 604 24.64 -12.31 20.52
C SER A 604 23.91 -11.21 21.27
N VAL A 605 22.70 -10.83 20.83
CA VAL A 605 21.85 -9.86 21.55
C VAL A 605 21.44 -10.40 22.91
N GLY A 606 21.08 -11.67 23.02
CA GLY A 606 20.75 -12.34 24.28
C GLY A 606 21.92 -12.37 25.26
N GLU A 607 23.12 -12.73 24.79
CA GLU A 607 24.35 -12.73 25.59
C GLU A 607 24.71 -11.32 26.08
N ASN A 608 24.63 -10.31 25.20
CA ASN A 608 24.85 -8.92 25.56
C ASN A 608 23.81 -8.42 26.58
N LEU A 609 22.55 -8.81 26.43
CA LEU A 609 21.49 -8.41 27.35
C LEU A 609 21.69 -9.01 28.75
N ILE A 610 22.12 -10.27 28.84
CA ILE A 610 22.49 -10.90 30.12
C ILE A 610 23.65 -10.15 30.76
N ALA A 611 24.73 -9.87 30.00
CA ALA A 611 25.87 -9.12 30.51
C ALA A 611 25.51 -7.71 31.00
N LEU A 612 24.56 -7.04 30.33
CA LEU A 612 24.05 -5.73 30.77
C LEU A 612 23.23 -5.85 32.06
N LEU A 613 22.34 -6.84 32.17
CA LEU A 613 21.55 -7.07 33.38
C LEU A 613 22.41 -7.45 34.58
N ASP A 614 23.47 -8.24 34.37
CA ASP A 614 24.44 -8.59 35.42
C ASP A 614 25.25 -7.36 35.88
N HIS A 615 25.55 -6.43 34.95
CA HIS A 615 26.32 -5.22 35.27
C HIS A 615 25.50 -4.14 35.97
N TYR A 616 24.25 -3.91 35.55
CA TYR A 616 23.40 -2.83 36.06
C TYR A 616 22.42 -3.27 37.14
N GLY A 617 22.16 -4.56 37.30
CA GLY A 617 21.17 -5.11 38.23
C GLY A 617 19.71 -4.97 37.74
N PRO A 618 18.74 -5.49 38.51
CA PRO A 618 17.32 -5.37 38.17
C PRO A 618 16.82 -3.93 38.34
N ILE A 619 16.12 -3.42 37.33
CA ILE A 619 15.52 -2.09 37.35
C ILE A 619 14.04 -2.22 37.70
N GLU A 620 13.75 -2.21 38.99
CA GLU A 620 12.36 -2.31 39.47
C GLU A 620 11.63 -0.96 39.41
N SER A 621 12.34 0.15 39.62
CA SER A 621 11.67 1.44 39.83
C SER A 621 11.12 2.06 38.54
N HIS A 622 11.58 1.59 37.38
CA HIS A 622 11.21 2.08 36.05
C HIS A 622 10.70 0.95 35.15
N GLY A 623 10.21 -0.12 35.75
CA GLY A 623 9.81 -1.35 35.07
C GLY A 623 8.90 -1.17 33.85
N SER A 624 7.94 -0.25 33.95
CA SER A 624 6.94 0.10 32.93
C SER A 624 7.46 1.00 31.81
N LYS A 625 8.66 1.58 31.94
CA LYS A 625 9.22 2.52 30.97
C LYS A 625 10.04 1.76 29.93
N THR A 626 10.11 2.32 28.72
CA THR A 626 11.00 1.85 27.66
C THR A 626 12.29 2.67 27.62
N PRO A 627 13.42 2.12 27.12
CA PRO A 627 14.64 2.89 26.89
C PRO A 627 14.42 4.10 26.00
N ALA A 628 13.58 4.01 24.97
CA ALA A 628 13.22 5.14 24.12
C ALA A 628 12.51 6.24 24.91
N ALA A 629 11.57 5.88 25.80
CA ALA A 629 10.86 6.84 26.64
C ALA A 629 11.80 7.55 27.62
N VAL A 630 12.75 6.82 28.21
CA VAL A 630 13.79 7.39 29.07
C VAL A 630 14.69 8.34 28.28
N LEU A 631 15.24 7.90 27.14
CA LEU A 631 16.12 8.73 26.30
C LEU A 631 15.42 9.95 25.73
N ALA A 632 14.10 9.90 25.49
CA ALA A 632 13.33 11.04 25.01
C ALA A 632 13.21 12.18 26.04
N GLN A 633 13.44 11.89 27.33
CA GLN A 633 13.51 12.93 28.38
C GLN A 633 14.88 13.63 28.41
N PHE A 634 15.86 13.09 27.68
CA PHE A 634 17.19 13.66 27.55
C PHE A 634 17.32 14.36 26.20
N THR A 635 18.11 15.43 26.18
CA THR A 635 18.35 16.24 24.98
C THR A 635 19.44 15.64 24.09
N GLY A 636 20.25 14.72 24.63
CA GLY A 636 21.44 14.17 23.97
C GLY A 636 22.68 15.05 24.13
N ASN A 637 22.55 16.24 24.73
CA ASN A 637 23.68 17.07 25.13
C ASN A 637 24.09 16.69 26.56
N SER A 638 25.33 16.24 26.76
CA SER A 638 25.82 15.75 28.06
C SER A 638 25.65 16.75 29.20
N GLU A 639 25.81 18.05 28.94
CA GLU A 639 25.68 19.10 29.96
C GLU A 639 24.22 19.27 30.40
N LYS A 640 23.31 19.37 29.43
CA LYS A 640 21.88 19.51 29.70
C LYS A 640 21.30 18.25 30.32
N ASP A 641 21.73 17.10 29.84
CA ASP A 641 21.30 15.82 30.40
C ASP A 641 21.76 15.69 31.85
N GLY A 642 23.00 16.09 32.17
CA GLY A 642 23.49 16.14 33.55
C GLY A 642 22.69 17.09 34.44
N ARG A 643 22.19 18.20 33.90
CA ARG A 643 21.27 19.10 34.61
C ARG A 643 19.94 18.41 34.92
N VAL A 644 19.34 17.69 33.98
CA VAL A 644 18.12 16.91 34.21
C VAL A 644 18.35 15.85 35.30
N GLU A 645 19.47 15.12 35.25
CA GLU A 645 19.85 14.14 36.28
C GLU A 645 19.94 14.79 37.68
N PHE A 646 20.56 15.97 37.76
CA PHE A 646 20.65 16.74 39.00
C PHE A 646 19.27 17.18 39.50
N CYS A 647 18.43 17.74 38.62
CA CYS A 647 17.10 18.23 38.95
C CYS A 647 16.14 17.11 39.40
N VAL A 648 16.25 15.89 38.86
CA VAL A 648 15.49 14.74 39.36
C VAL A 648 15.91 14.41 40.79
N GLY A 649 17.21 14.35 41.07
CA GLY A 649 17.70 14.10 42.42
C GLY A 649 17.31 15.19 43.42
N GLU A 650 17.31 16.45 42.99
CA GLU A 650 16.83 17.58 43.79
C GLU A 650 15.32 17.49 44.07
N ALA A 651 14.50 17.21 43.06
CA ALA A 651 13.05 17.05 43.22
C ALA A 651 12.69 15.89 44.17
N GLN A 652 13.43 14.78 44.10
CA GLN A 652 13.27 13.65 45.03
C GLN A 652 13.64 14.04 46.47
N ALA A 653 14.74 14.77 46.66
CA ALA A 653 15.15 15.26 47.98
C ALA A 653 14.12 16.25 48.56
N GLN A 654 13.58 17.14 47.73
CA GLN A 654 12.51 18.07 48.12
C GLN A 654 11.22 17.35 48.51
N ILE A 655 10.81 16.31 47.76
CA ILE A 655 9.66 15.47 48.15
C ILE A 655 9.90 14.85 49.52
N ALA A 656 11.08 14.28 49.76
CA ALA A 656 11.39 13.65 51.04
C ALA A 656 11.37 14.66 52.20
N GLU A 657 11.98 15.83 52.01
CA GLU A 657 12.02 16.90 53.01
C GLU A 657 10.63 17.45 53.34
N ILE A 658 9.82 17.76 52.32
CA ILE A 658 8.47 18.31 52.50
C ILE A 658 7.53 17.23 53.07
N SER A 659 7.63 15.99 52.61
CA SER A 659 6.84 14.87 53.16
C SER A 659 7.11 14.68 54.65
N ASN A 660 8.37 14.77 55.08
CA ASN A 660 8.75 14.65 56.49
C ASN A 660 8.36 15.88 57.32
N THR A 661 8.49 17.08 56.77
CA THR A 661 8.24 18.33 57.51
C THR A 661 6.74 18.62 57.67
N GLN A 662 5.94 18.32 56.64
CA GLN A 662 4.52 18.67 56.59
C GLN A 662 3.58 17.48 56.86
N ASN A 663 4.13 16.29 57.16
CA ASN A 663 3.36 15.04 57.31
C ASN A 663 2.38 14.81 56.13
N LEU A 664 2.83 15.07 54.90
CA LEU A 664 2.01 14.85 53.71
C LEU A 664 1.68 13.36 53.58
N SER A 665 0.41 13.06 53.29
CA SER A 665 0.02 11.69 52.98
C SER A 665 0.64 11.25 51.65
N ARG A 666 0.91 9.95 51.52
CA ARG A 666 1.38 9.35 50.26
C ARG A 666 0.43 9.65 49.10
N GLU A 667 -0.87 9.63 49.37
CA GLU A 667 -1.92 9.97 48.40
C GLU A 667 -1.78 11.41 47.91
N ALA A 668 -1.50 12.37 48.81
CA ALA A 668 -1.29 13.76 48.44
C ALA A 668 -0.08 13.94 47.51
N VAL A 669 1.04 13.26 47.80
CA VAL A 669 2.24 13.29 46.95
C VAL A 669 1.95 12.72 45.56
N VAL A 670 1.27 11.57 45.50
CA VAL A 670 0.89 10.91 44.25
C VAL A 670 -0.07 11.77 43.41
N GLU A 671 -1.13 12.31 44.02
CA GLU A 671 -2.10 13.18 43.35
C GLU A 671 -1.42 14.45 42.82
N THR A 672 -0.51 15.04 43.60
CA THR A 672 0.24 16.24 43.22
C THR A 672 1.15 15.99 42.03
N LEU A 673 1.92 14.89 42.04
CA LEU A 673 2.80 14.53 40.92
C LEU A 673 2.03 14.14 39.66
N SER A 674 0.93 13.40 39.81
CA SER A 674 0.03 13.05 38.72
C SER A 674 -0.57 14.30 38.06
N TRP A 675 -1.03 15.24 38.88
CA TRP A 675 -1.53 16.53 38.40
C TRP A 675 -0.43 17.33 37.69
N LEU A 676 0.76 17.47 38.27
CA LEU A 676 1.88 18.21 37.66
C LEU A 676 2.28 17.61 36.30
N LYS A 677 2.24 16.27 36.19
CA LYS A 677 2.51 15.55 34.95
C LYS A 677 1.43 15.82 33.90
N SER A 678 0.15 15.78 34.30
CA SER A 678 -0.96 16.12 33.42
C SER A 678 -0.89 17.57 32.95
N ALA A 679 -0.73 18.51 33.88
CA ALA A 679 -0.64 19.95 33.62
C ALA A 679 0.54 20.31 32.71
N SER A 680 1.72 19.72 32.94
CA SER A 680 2.89 19.97 32.10
C SER A 680 2.75 19.41 30.68
N ASN A 681 2.11 18.24 30.51
CA ASN A 681 1.78 17.69 29.19
C ASN A 681 0.76 18.58 28.46
N THR A 682 -0.31 19.00 29.15
CA THR A 682 -1.32 19.92 28.59
C THR A 682 -0.69 21.25 28.19
N ALA A 683 0.17 21.83 29.03
CA ALA A 683 0.91 23.04 28.71
C ALA A 683 1.80 22.86 27.47
N ALA A 684 2.50 21.72 27.36
CA ALA A 684 3.34 21.43 26.21
C ALA A 684 2.54 21.24 24.90
N GLU A 685 1.36 20.64 24.98
CA GLU A 685 0.42 20.50 23.84
C GLU A 685 -0.15 21.85 23.40
N LEU A 686 -0.47 22.71 24.37
CA LEU A 686 -1.01 24.05 24.14
C LEU A 686 0.07 25.11 23.86
N SER A 687 1.35 24.74 23.94
CA SER A 687 2.49 25.68 23.84
C SER A 687 2.45 26.81 24.87
N LEU A 688 1.94 26.53 26.07
CA LEU A 688 1.97 27.45 27.21
C LEU A 688 3.37 27.46 27.86
N ASP A 689 3.70 28.55 28.54
CA ASP A 689 4.93 28.63 29.35
C ASP A 689 4.69 28.04 30.75
N ILE A 690 5.77 27.70 31.46
CA ILE A 690 5.68 27.20 32.85
C ILE A 690 5.03 28.23 33.79
N ASP A 691 5.14 29.52 33.46
CA ASP A 691 4.52 30.62 34.21
C ASP A 691 3.00 30.45 34.34
N GLU A 692 2.33 29.84 33.36
CA GLU A 692 0.89 29.56 33.44
C GLU A 692 0.57 28.49 34.50
N ILE A 693 1.43 27.47 34.62
CA ILE A 693 1.32 26.45 35.67
C ILE A 693 1.58 27.11 37.03
N LEU A 694 2.63 27.93 37.15
CA LEU A 694 2.94 28.63 38.40
C LEU A 694 1.85 29.64 38.80
N HIS A 695 1.25 30.32 37.84
CA HIS A 695 0.13 31.23 38.07
C HIS A 695 -1.10 30.47 38.59
N HIS A 696 -1.43 29.34 37.96
CA HIS A 696 -2.52 28.48 38.42
C HIS A 696 -2.28 27.92 39.82
N LEU A 697 -1.03 27.62 40.18
CA LEU A 697 -0.64 27.18 41.53
C LEU A 697 -0.70 28.28 42.59
N ASN A 698 -0.57 29.57 42.21
CA ASN A 698 -0.66 30.69 43.15
C ASN A 698 -2.10 31.12 43.45
N ILE A 699 -3.05 30.75 42.59
CA ILE A 699 -4.49 31.01 42.79
C ILE A 699 -5.12 29.98 43.73
N ALA A 700 -4.55 28.78 43.76
CA ALA A 700 -4.92 27.66 44.64
C ALA A 700 -4.43 27.88 46.07
#